data_AF-A0A4Y9JAQ9-F1
#
_entry.id   AF-A0A4Y9JAQ9-F1
#
_cell.length_a   1.000
_cell.length_b   1.000
_cell.length_c   1.000
_cell.angle_alpha   90.00
_cell.angle_beta   90.00
_cell.angle_gamma   90.00
#
_symmetry.space_group_name_H-M   'P 1'
#
loop_
_entity.id
_entity.type
_entity.pdbx_description
1 polymer ?
#
loop_
_entity_poly.entity_id
_entity_poly.type
_entity_poly.pdbx_seq_one_letter_code
_entity_poly.pdbx_strand_id
1 'polypeptide(L)'
;MPEEQKIFTKEDAKAMSILDVASSLGMELRRNSSTIYEWTEHDSFKIDIRKNKWTWYSHEDKGGDTIGLVQEIKGVTFKEAMHYLKTGEFPTVSIQEEKREPFRYTLAPYEQPFQEARSYLKEQRGLSDETIDFFMSQGVLAQAMKKAQDGYLEPVVVFKFLNQNKKVVGASLQGIPPNKERYEGRGYLKQILYNSDGLHGLSVDIGTPKRLVFAEAPIDLMSYYELNRGILSDVRLVAMDGLKSGTIARHTMQLLAELEGVKDYQFNPQKIDTVLKAFQTTSFFKEEKNQDFITLAVDNDKAGRKFIARLEEKGVSVRADIPPLKEGEEKMDWNDYLKEQNEEKQEEKMELQEKALDQNQEQQSIAGEMTTEEFQPEATFVDDPRIEGEEVERVKAFLQEHKDKFHRTVPYDYSAEHWDTLTFGDDEKDYYIVTTLPIEADHLDYGYPSAEDLYISLTAEDLRIDDRAIEYDEYDDRPELTLAVLEEKFGYRSIRSEKRALEHSQGQTKKIETKLGDFPEKTQEAAPLPEANLSQPLDDLSPNQTRSQSYLHFTINDGDKSIHKDYYHPISDSELVKLNRYAGNIQQTAQWYLDTVADSKIIYFYQEGDVVNSLQVTFDKDKFQHLTGVFPHKEGQTAEQTLVDFAQGQGAFDAILLANKGATFDKLKVLLELPAIVEADSFYFGDLSEVPKLHSLNMNKAIKSGDEDIVLALRTVDDVTFPASLMKLREGLKLQLEHSKQERTVLGVYRERDGVINQLSINEEYVKDKGKAFLEILKNKDFEEVKTQETIVKEELGKARDSDGDGVSDEVERSLGTDPYNVTSSPYHRSKKETDLSKDSSQKTLSDILKEKDTKALSAHLKEGMKEYTKSDQYKNFLTAMSKFHDYSVKNIQLMLAQNRDITHVASYQTWKKEFDRQVQKGEKGLKIFVPVQVKVRDENGEVKKDENGKEMTVTRFKFGTVFDVKQTEGKELPKPIHLLEGSVPDYENLYRATRQVSLDNHVPISFKAIKGDANGYYNLETREIVIAEKQMSEAQIMKTLFHEMAHSRLHHQADGFTTVERELQAESIAYVVASHYGIDTSDYSFAYLHSWSQDQQNYSDLEAQLKVIQSESKRMMEKIDVRLEEVKTKSKFADKLQSKLEKAETETKQAIEQKKVEGKTQMTKKSLTPRKEH
;
A
#
# COMPACT_ATOMS: atom_id res chain seq x y z
N MET A 1 44.59 30.83 16.39
CA MET A 1 44.63 29.52 15.68
C MET A 1 43.43 29.47 14.75
N PRO A 2 43.44 28.75 13.63
CA PRO A 2 42.22 28.53 12.85
C PRO A 2 41.21 27.76 13.70
N GLU A 3 39.94 28.13 13.63
CA GLU A 3 38.87 27.39 14.30
C GLU A 3 38.59 26.10 13.52
N GLU A 4 38.42 24.98 14.24
CA GLU A 4 38.03 23.72 13.62
C GLU A 4 36.58 23.81 13.15
N GLN A 5 36.35 23.79 11.83
CA GLN A 5 35.00 23.78 11.27
C GLN A 5 34.29 22.49 11.68
N LYS A 6 33.40 22.59 12.68
CA LYS A 6 32.59 21.48 13.19
C LYS A 6 31.86 20.80 12.03
N ILE A 7 32.19 19.53 11.80
CA ILE A 7 31.62 18.75 10.69
C ILE A 7 30.13 18.49 11.00
N PHE A 8 29.25 18.92 10.10
CA PHE A 8 27.81 18.65 10.19
C PHE A 8 27.53 17.15 10.03
N THR A 9 26.97 16.54 11.06
CA THR A 9 26.72 15.09 11.16
C THR A 9 25.27 14.72 10.83
N LYS A 10 25.01 13.41 10.72
CA LYS A 10 23.64 12.88 10.57
C LYS A 10 22.80 13.14 11.83
N GLU A 11 23.46 13.21 12.97
CA GLU A 11 22.89 13.45 14.30
C GLU A 11 22.50 14.92 14.47
N ASP A 12 23.33 15.87 14.01
CA ASP A 12 22.96 17.30 13.95
C ASP A 12 21.71 17.49 13.06
N ALA A 13 21.67 16.85 11.88
CA ALA A 13 20.52 16.91 10.96
C ALA A 13 19.23 16.34 11.56
N LYS A 14 19.31 15.19 12.26
CA LYS A 14 18.18 14.56 12.98
C LYS A 14 17.63 15.38 14.15
N ALA A 15 18.45 16.27 14.72
CA ALA A 15 18.09 17.10 15.85
C ALA A 15 17.44 18.45 15.43
N MET A 16 17.43 18.78 14.14
CA MET A 16 16.68 19.93 13.61
C MET A 16 15.18 19.75 13.82
N SER A 17 14.45 20.84 14.07
CA SER A 17 13.00 20.82 14.27
C SER A 17 12.28 20.35 13.02
N ILE A 18 11.62 19.20 13.12
CA ILE A 18 10.84 18.63 12.02
C ILE A 18 9.65 19.51 11.62
N LEU A 19 9.14 20.34 12.54
CA LEU A 19 8.06 21.27 12.26
C LEU A 19 8.54 22.39 11.32
N ASP A 20 9.67 23.00 11.63
CA ASP A 20 10.25 24.09 10.84
C ASP A 20 10.80 23.58 9.50
N VAL A 21 11.36 22.36 9.47
CA VAL A 21 11.76 21.68 8.23
C VAL A 21 10.54 21.36 7.35
N ALA A 22 9.40 20.96 7.93
CA ALA A 22 8.17 20.75 7.17
C ALA A 22 7.62 22.07 6.59
N SER A 23 7.59 23.14 7.38
CA SER A 23 7.16 24.45 6.88
C SER A 23 8.09 25.02 5.80
N SER A 24 9.41 24.78 5.86
CA SER A 24 10.33 25.16 4.77
C SER A 24 10.24 24.28 3.52
N LEU A 25 9.45 23.20 3.57
CA LEU A 25 9.10 22.33 2.44
C LEU A 25 7.74 22.70 1.82
N GLY A 26 7.12 23.82 2.23
CA GLY A 26 5.78 24.25 1.76
C GLY A 26 4.62 23.62 2.52
N MET A 27 4.88 22.75 3.51
CA MET A 27 3.82 21.98 4.16
C MET A 27 2.97 22.86 5.08
N GLU A 28 1.73 23.12 4.66
CA GLU A 28 0.68 23.66 5.54
C GLU A 28 0.32 22.67 6.65
N LEU A 29 0.60 23.02 7.90
CA LEU A 29 0.37 22.13 9.05
C LEU A 29 -0.72 22.64 10.00
N ARG A 30 -1.84 21.92 10.05
CA ARG A 30 -2.88 22.12 11.06
C ARG A 30 -2.47 21.42 12.36
N ARG A 31 -2.43 22.15 13.47
CA ARG A 31 -2.28 21.54 14.79
C ARG A 31 -3.53 20.73 15.15
N ASN A 32 -3.39 19.43 15.41
CA ASN A 32 -4.48 18.58 15.95
C ASN A 32 -4.41 18.55 17.48
N SER A 33 -3.23 18.26 18.05
CA SER A 33 -3.06 18.16 19.51
C SER A 33 -1.93 19.06 20.03
N SER A 34 -1.67 19.01 21.34
CA SER A 34 -0.52 19.69 21.93
C SER A 34 0.83 19.25 21.31
N THR A 35 0.90 18.04 20.73
CA THR A 35 2.13 17.41 20.20
C THR A 35 2.03 16.90 18.76
N ILE A 36 0.83 16.86 18.18
CA ILE A 36 0.58 16.32 16.83
C ILE A 36 0.10 17.42 15.89
N TYR A 37 0.76 17.54 14.74
CA TYR A 37 0.37 18.35 13.60
C TYR A 37 0.01 17.43 12.44
N GLU A 38 -0.90 17.87 11.58
CA GLU A 38 -1.40 17.15 10.40
C GLU A 38 -1.25 18.04 9.17
N TRP A 39 -0.92 17.46 8.02
CA TRP A 39 -0.85 18.20 6.76
C TRP A 39 -2.27 18.50 6.28
N THR A 40 -2.57 19.77 5.93
CA THR A 40 -3.91 20.16 5.43
C THR A 40 -4.31 19.42 4.15
N GLU A 41 -3.33 19.00 3.35
CA GLU A 41 -3.52 18.24 2.11
C GLU A 41 -3.73 16.74 2.35
N HIS A 42 -3.21 16.20 3.47
CA HIS A 42 -3.13 14.77 3.74
C HIS A 42 -3.47 14.46 5.21
N ASP A 43 -4.75 14.13 5.45
CA ASP A 43 -5.35 13.71 6.72
C ASP A 43 -4.62 12.57 7.47
N SER A 44 -3.96 11.70 6.70
CA SER A 44 -3.17 10.56 7.15
C SER A 44 -1.69 10.90 7.41
N PHE A 45 -1.22 12.11 7.07
CA PHE A 45 0.14 12.57 7.32
C PHE A 45 0.22 13.32 8.65
N LYS A 46 1.02 12.82 9.60
CA LYS A 46 1.09 13.35 10.97
C LYS A 46 2.54 13.54 11.42
N ILE A 47 2.82 14.70 12.00
CA ILE A 47 4.11 15.06 12.62
C ILE A 47 3.95 15.04 14.14
N ASP A 48 4.81 14.30 14.82
CA ASP A 48 4.95 14.28 16.27
C ASP A 48 6.17 15.11 16.69
N ILE A 49 5.91 16.29 17.25
CA ILE A 49 6.95 17.23 17.67
C ILE A 49 7.65 16.85 18.99
N ARG A 50 7.15 15.86 19.76
CA ARG A 50 7.92 15.28 20.88
C ARG A 50 8.92 14.26 20.39
N LYS A 51 8.54 13.42 19.42
CA LYS A 51 9.42 12.41 18.82
C LYS A 51 10.36 12.98 17.75
N ASN A 52 10.11 14.19 17.27
CA ASN A 52 10.74 14.80 16.10
C ASN A 52 10.65 13.92 14.85
N LYS A 53 9.46 13.34 14.61
CA LYS A 53 9.22 12.34 13.56
C LYS A 53 7.89 12.54 12.85
N TRP A 54 7.82 12.10 11.60
CA TRP A 54 6.60 12.06 10.78
C TRP A 54 6.14 10.62 10.52
N THR A 55 4.86 10.45 10.17
CA THR A 55 4.26 9.17 9.76
C THR A 55 3.09 9.44 8.80
N TRP A 56 2.97 8.64 7.73
CA TRP A 56 1.98 8.81 6.66
C TRP A 56 1.22 7.51 6.42
N TYR A 57 0.08 7.34 7.11
CA TYR A 57 -0.62 6.05 7.16
C TYR A 57 -1.22 5.61 5.82
N SER A 58 -1.59 6.54 4.91
CA SER A 58 -2.06 6.16 3.56
C SER A 58 -0.92 5.80 2.61
N HIS A 59 0.32 6.19 2.91
CA HIS A 59 1.49 5.94 2.07
C HIS A 59 2.37 4.86 2.69
N GLU A 60 1.84 3.63 2.73
CA GLU A 60 2.57 2.40 3.12
C GLU A 60 3.08 2.38 4.58
N ASP A 61 2.48 3.19 5.47
CA ASP A 61 2.97 3.46 6.83
C ASP A 61 4.39 4.06 6.87
N LYS A 62 4.82 4.74 5.79
CA LYS A 62 6.09 5.47 5.73
C LYS A 62 6.21 6.47 6.88
N GLY A 63 7.42 6.66 7.39
CA GLY A 63 7.72 7.63 8.44
C GLY A 63 9.21 7.74 8.69
N GLY A 64 9.63 8.85 9.29
CA GLY A 64 11.06 9.14 9.44
C GLY A 64 11.35 10.33 10.34
N ASP A 65 12.63 10.70 10.35
CA ASP A 65 13.14 11.95 10.89
C ASP A 65 13.15 13.07 9.82
N THR A 66 13.74 14.21 10.13
CA THR A 66 13.97 15.35 9.21
C THR A 66 14.64 14.96 7.89
N ILE A 67 15.58 14.01 7.89
CA ILE A 67 16.28 13.60 6.67
C ILE A 67 15.32 12.80 5.80
N GLY A 68 14.61 11.84 6.41
CA GLY A 68 13.56 11.08 5.72
C GLY A 68 12.43 11.98 5.18
N LEU A 69 12.08 13.04 5.91
CA LEU A 69 11.07 14.02 5.48
C LEU A 69 11.50 14.75 4.21
N VAL A 70 12.73 15.31 4.19
CA VAL A 70 13.26 16.02 3.02
C VAL A 70 13.43 15.08 1.83
N GLN A 71 13.86 13.82 2.05
CA GLN A 71 13.95 12.82 0.99
C GLN A 71 12.59 12.47 0.38
N GLU A 72 11.56 12.25 1.19
CA GLU A 72 10.23 11.89 0.70
C GLU A 72 9.56 13.08 -0.02
N ILE A 73 9.51 14.26 0.63
CA ILE A 73 8.75 15.42 0.12
C ILE A 73 9.43 16.07 -1.10
N LYS A 74 10.76 15.96 -1.26
CA LYS A 74 11.46 16.44 -2.46
C LYS A 74 11.87 15.35 -3.46
N GLY A 75 11.65 14.07 -3.15
CA GLY A 75 12.14 12.95 -3.98
C GLY A 75 13.67 12.84 -4.11
N VAL A 76 14.44 13.46 -3.21
CA VAL A 76 15.91 13.61 -3.34
C VAL A 76 16.71 12.50 -2.67
N THR A 77 17.98 12.35 -3.09
CA THR A 77 18.89 11.39 -2.44
C THR A 77 19.26 11.83 -1.02
N PHE A 78 19.72 10.88 -0.19
CA PHE A 78 20.21 11.14 1.16
C PHE A 78 21.28 12.25 1.21
N LYS A 79 22.14 12.33 0.18
CA LYS A 79 23.20 13.35 0.10
C LYS A 79 22.64 14.75 -0.12
N GLU A 80 21.58 14.88 -0.91
CA GLU A 80 20.91 16.14 -1.21
C GLU A 80 20.00 16.59 -0.06
N ALA A 81 19.31 15.65 0.61
CA ALA A 81 18.59 15.94 1.85
C ALA A 81 19.53 16.43 2.96
N MET A 82 20.67 15.75 3.15
CA MET A 82 21.73 16.21 4.06
C MET A 82 22.33 17.55 3.64
N HIS A 83 22.37 17.88 2.34
CA HIS A 83 22.83 19.18 1.87
C HIS A 83 21.82 20.28 2.21
N TYR A 84 20.53 20.07 1.88
CA TYR A 84 19.44 21.01 2.17
C TYR A 84 19.34 21.31 3.66
N LEU A 85 19.37 20.28 4.51
CA LEU A 85 19.39 20.44 5.97
C LEU A 85 20.65 21.17 6.47
N LYS A 86 21.81 20.98 5.84
CA LYS A 86 23.04 21.72 6.18
C LYS A 86 22.98 23.20 5.75
N THR A 87 22.24 23.54 4.69
CA THR A 87 22.14 24.91 4.15
C THR A 87 20.96 25.72 4.68
N GLY A 88 19.93 25.07 5.24
CA GLY A 88 18.78 25.74 5.84
C GLY A 88 19.02 26.07 7.32
N GLU A 89 18.48 27.21 7.75
CA GLU A 89 18.59 27.66 9.15
C GLU A 89 17.45 27.06 10.00
N PHE A 90 17.67 25.83 10.47
CA PHE A 90 16.68 25.10 11.26
C PHE A 90 17.03 25.09 12.76
N PRO A 91 16.10 25.45 13.68
CA PRO A 91 16.36 25.40 15.10
C PRO A 91 16.53 23.94 15.57
N THR A 92 17.50 23.69 16.45
CA THR A 92 17.73 22.35 17.01
C THR A 92 16.81 22.11 18.22
N VAL A 93 16.03 21.02 18.19
CA VAL A 93 15.20 20.57 19.30
C VAL A 93 15.90 19.48 20.12
N SER A 94 15.98 19.70 21.42
CA SER A 94 16.41 18.66 22.37
C SER A 94 15.29 17.64 22.56
N ILE A 95 15.33 16.53 21.83
CA ILE A 95 14.46 15.37 22.06
C ILE A 95 14.80 14.79 23.44
N GLN A 96 14.07 15.20 24.46
CA GLN A 96 14.12 14.54 25.77
C GLN A 96 13.35 13.22 25.67
N GLU A 97 14.03 12.10 25.90
CA GLU A 97 13.35 10.83 26.11
C GLU A 97 12.56 10.89 27.42
N GLU A 98 11.29 11.31 27.33
CA GLU A 98 10.32 11.14 28.41
C GLU A 98 10.29 9.66 28.80
N LYS A 99 10.85 9.33 29.98
CA LYS A 99 10.60 8.05 30.63
C LYS A 99 9.09 7.96 30.85
N ARG A 100 8.41 7.19 29.99
CA ARG A 100 6.97 6.96 30.11
C ARG A 100 6.65 6.51 31.53
N GLU A 101 5.71 7.19 32.17
CA GLU A 101 5.20 6.73 33.45
C GLU A 101 4.64 5.31 33.29
N PRO A 102 4.84 4.41 34.27
CA PRO A 102 4.24 3.07 34.24
C PRO A 102 2.74 3.15 34.05
N PHE A 103 2.17 2.22 33.27
CA PHE A 103 0.72 2.15 33.11
C PHE A 103 0.01 2.07 34.46
N ARG A 104 -1.02 2.90 34.62
CA ARG A 104 -1.91 2.91 35.78
C ARG A 104 -3.32 2.60 35.28
N TYR A 105 -3.89 1.50 35.74
CA TYR A 105 -5.25 1.11 35.37
C TYR A 105 -6.27 2.00 36.11
N THR A 106 -6.63 3.12 35.50
CA THR A 106 -7.47 4.16 36.11
C THR A 106 -8.95 3.78 36.26
N LEU A 107 -9.41 2.70 35.61
CA LEU A 107 -10.79 2.25 35.68
C LEU A 107 -11.08 1.30 36.86
N ALA A 108 -10.07 0.82 37.60
CA ALA A 108 -10.29 -0.08 38.75
C ALA A 108 -11.33 0.43 39.78
N PRO A 109 -11.37 1.72 40.17
CA PRO A 109 -12.39 2.24 41.10
C PRO A 109 -13.78 2.42 40.47
N TYR A 110 -13.91 2.15 39.17
CA TYR A 110 -15.12 2.32 38.37
C TYR A 110 -15.55 1.02 37.68
N GLU A 111 -14.95 -0.12 38.04
CA GLU A 111 -15.44 -1.44 37.61
C GLU A 111 -16.82 -1.72 38.22
N GLN A 112 -17.65 -2.47 37.50
CA GLN A 112 -19.04 -2.78 37.83
C GLN A 112 -19.28 -4.29 37.66
N PRO A 113 -20.37 -4.86 38.24
CA PRO A 113 -20.77 -6.24 37.98
C PRO A 113 -20.89 -6.51 36.46
N PHE A 114 -20.40 -7.65 35.99
CA PHE A 114 -20.31 -8.00 34.57
C PHE A 114 -21.66 -8.49 34.01
N GLN A 115 -22.69 -7.65 34.11
CA GLN A 115 -24.07 -7.96 33.70
C GLN A 115 -24.35 -7.42 32.31
N GLU A 116 -24.35 -6.10 32.12
CA GLU A 116 -24.53 -5.46 30.81
C GLU A 116 -23.49 -5.95 29.78
N ALA A 117 -22.24 -6.14 30.24
CA ALA A 117 -21.16 -6.65 29.40
C ALA A 117 -21.36 -8.12 28.99
N ARG A 118 -22.00 -8.95 29.82
CA ARG A 118 -22.34 -10.34 29.45
C ARG A 118 -23.49 -10.36 28.45
N SER A 119 -24.58 -9.65 28.71
CA SER A 119 -25.69 -9.50 27.75
C SER A 119 -25.21 -8.93 26.42
N TYR A 120 -24.32 -7.93 26.42
CA TYR A 120 -23.70 -7.40 25.21
C TYR A 120 -22.92 -8.48 24.42
N LEU A 121 -22.03 -9.22 25.09
CA LEU A 121 -21.20 -10.23 24.43
C LEU A 121 -22.03 -11.45 23.97
N LYS A 122 -23.08 -11.81 24.70
CA LYS A 122 -23.95 -12.95 24.38
C LYS A 122 -24.98 -12.59 23.32
N GLU A 123 -25.84 -11.61 23.60
CA GLU A 123 -27.04 -11.28 22.80
C GLU A 123 -26.72 -10.45 21.56
N GLN A 124 -25.70 -9.58 21.61
CA GLN A 124 -25.33 -8.70 20.47
C GLN A 124 -24.06 -9.14 19.74
N ARG A 125 -23.23 -9.99 20.34
CA ARG A 125 -21.99 -10.52 19.74
C ARG A 125 -22.00 -12.02 19.51
N GLY A 126 -23.04 -12.73 19.93
CA GLY A 126 -23.26 -14.15 19.62
C GLY A 126 -22.33 -15.13 20.34
N LEU A 127 -21.65 -14.70 21.42
CA LEU A 127 -20.70 -15.53 22.16
C LEU A 127 -21.39 -16.36 23.24
N SER A 128 -21.00 -17.62 23.38
CA SER A 128 -21.44 -18.52 24.44
C SER A 128 -21.02 -18.04 25.84
N ASP A 129 -21.79 -18.41 26.86
CA ASP A 129 -21.41 -18.15 28.26
C ASP A 129 -20.09 -18.87 28.60
N GLU A 130 -19.84 -20.06 28.05
CA GLU A 130 -18.61 -20.82 28.26
C GLU A 130 -17.35 -20.12 27.70
N THR A 131 -17.48 -19.37 26.60
CA THR A 131 -16.40 -18.51 26.07
C THR A 131 -16.24 -17.27 26.95
N ILE A 132 -17.33 -16.61 27.34
CA ILE A 132 -17.27 -15.43 28.22
C ILE A 132 -16.61 -15.81 29.55
N ASP A 133 -17.01 -16.93 30.16
CA ASP A 133 -16.46 -17.46 31.41
C ASP A 133 -14.99 -17.85 31.29
N PHE A 134 -14.58 -18.46 30.17
CA PHE A 134 -13.16 -18.72 29.91
C PHE A 134 -12.33 -17.43 29.92
N PHE A 135 -12.72 -16.40 29.17
CA PHE A 135 -11.99 -15.13 29.14
C PHE A 135 -12.11 -14.33 30.47
N MET A 136 -13.20 -14.47 31.22
CA MET A 136 -13.31 -13.95 32.59
C MET A 136 -12.33 -14.67 33.54
N SER A 137 -12.22 -16.00 33.49
CA SER A 137 -11.32 -16.79 34.33
C SER A 137 -9.83 -16.43 34.13
N GLN A 138 -9.46 -15.99 32.93
CA GLN A 138 -8.10 -15.52 32.63
C GLN A 138 -7.79 -14.13 33.21
N GLY A 139 -8.77 -13.43 33.79
CA GLY A 139 -8.65 -12.09 34.36
C GLY A 139 -8.56 -10.97 33.32
N VAL A 140 -8.87 -11.26 32.05
CA VAL A 140 -8.72 -10.32 30.94
C VAL A 140 -9.98 -9.51 30.62
N LEU A 141 -11.12 -9.81 31.25
CA LEU A 141 -12.38 -9.06 31.11
C LEU A 141 -12.75 -8.28 32.38
N ALA A 142 -13.46 -7.15 32.19
CA ALA A 142 -14.26 -6.47 33.20
C ALA A 142 -15.31 -5.55 32.54
N GLN A 143 -16.28 -5.09 33.33
CA GLN A 143 -17.19 -4.01 32.95
C GLN A 143 -16.80 -2.77 33.77
N ALA A 144 -16.83 -1.58 33.17
CA ALA A 144 -16.54 -0.34 33.90
C ALA A 144 -17.39 0.84 33.41
N MET A 145 -17.56 1.85 34.26
CA MET A 145 -18.22 3.11 33.89
C MET A 145 -17.18 4.17 33.52
N LYS A 146 -17.03 4.44 32.22
CA LYS A 146 -16.04 5.38 31.69
C LYS A 146 -16.59 6.81 31.68
N LYS A 147 -15.96 7.72 32.43
CA LYS A 147 -16.21 9.16 32.29
C LYS A 147 -15.41 9.78 31.14
N ALA A 148 -16.07 10.58 30.32
CA ALA A 148 -15.47 11.32 29.21
C ALA A 148 -15.21 12.81 29.56
N GLN A 149 -14.59 13.56 28.63
CA GLN A 149 -14.14 14.94 28.88
C GLN A 149 -15.27 15.96 29.08
N ASP A 150 -16.40 15.76 28.40
CA ASP A 150 -17.67 16.48 28.58
C ASP A 150 -18.42 16.08 29.87
N GLY A 151 -17.93 15.06 30.57
CA GLY A 151 -18.53 14.51 31.79
C GLY A 151 -19.52 13.37 31.57
N TYR A 152 -19.86 13.01 30.33
CA TYR A 152 -20.74 11.88 30.01
C TYR A 152 -20.17 10.57 30.57
N LEU A 153 -21.04 9.72 31.12
CA LEU A 153 -20.73 8.41 31.66
C LEU A 153 -21.17 7.34 30.65
N GLU A 154 -20.27 6.43 30.31
CA GLU A 154 -20.46 5.43 29.26
C GLU A 154 -20.06 4.04 29.78
N PRO A 155 -20.98 3.05 29.86
CA PRO A 155 -20.63 1.70 30.26
C PRO A 155 -19.83 1.00 29.15
N VAL A 156 -18.70 0.40 29.54
CA VAL A 156 -17.74 -0.23 28.61
C VAL A 156 -17.36 -1.64 29.05
N VAL A 157 -17.16 -2.51 28.06
CA VAL A 157 -16.38 -3.74 28.22
C VAL A 157 -14.90 -3.35 28.22
N VAL A 158 -14.14 -3.85 29.19
CA VAL A 158 -12.71 -3.64 29.36
C VAL A 158 -11.95 -4.93 29.05
N PHE A 159 -11.08 -4.88 28.06
CA PHE A 159 -10.17 -5.94 27.67
C PHE A 159 -8.77 -5.64 28.23
N LYS A 160 -8.43 -6.25 29.37
CA LYS A 160 -7.19 -5.99 30.12
C LYS A 160 -5.98 -6.66 29.46
N PHE A 161 -4.91 -5.91 29.26
CA PHE A 161 -3.63 -6.45 28.79
C PHE A 161 -2.82 -6.90 30.00
N LEU A 162 -2.49 -8.18 30.10
CA LEU A 162 -1.70 -8.74 31.19
C LEU A 162 -0.27 -9.07 30.73
N ASN A 163 0.72 -8.89 31.61
CA ASN A 163 2.08 -9.37 31.37
C ASN A 163 2.29 -10.79 31.94
N GLN A 164 3.50 -11.34 31.76
CA GLN A 164 3.90 -12.67 32.28
C GLN A 164 3.63 -12.85 33.79
N ASN A 165 3.71 -11.76 34.57
CA ASN A 165 3.43 -11.73 36.01
C ASN A 165 1.97 -11.36 36.33
N LYS A 166 1.03 -11.61 35.40
CA LYS A 166 -0.42 -11.33 35.45
C LYS A 166 -0.80 -9.91 35.88
N LYS A 167 0.11 -8.94 35.77
CA LYS A 167 -0.14 -7.52 36.09
C LYS A 167 -0.72 -6.81 34.88
N VAL A 168 -1.75 -5.98 35.11
CA VAL A 168 -2.33 -5.12 34.06
C VAL A 168 -1.30 -4.08 33.58
N VAL A 169 -1.03 -4.07 32.28
CA VAL A 169 -0.05 -3.20 31.58
C VAL A 169 -0.67 -2.37 30.46
N GLY A 170 -1.98 -2.51 30.24
CA GLY A 170 -2.81 -1.72 29.35
C GLY A 170 -4.26 -2.22 29.37
N ALA A 171 -5.15 -1.56 28.63
CA ALA A 171 -6.45 -2.14 28.29
C ALA A 171 -7.07 -1.49 27.05
N SER A 172 -7.91 -2.24 26.35
CA SER A 172 -8.84 -1.76 25.34
C SER A 172 -10.27 -1.65 25.89
N LEU A 173 -11.05 -0.74 25.33
CA LEU A 173 -12.42 -0.42 25.71
C LEU A 173 -13.35 -0.51 24.51
N GLN A 174 -14.48 -1.20 24.69
CA GLN A 174 -15.61 -1.24 23.77
C GLN A 174 -16.85 -0.67 24.47
N GLY A 175 -17.50 0.33 23.87
CA GLY A 175 -18.79 0.85 24.35
C GLY A 175 -19.89 -0.20 24.23
N ILE A 176 -20.72 -0.33 25.26
CA ILE A 176 -21.84 -1.27 25.29
C ILE A 176 -23.04 -0.70 24.49
N PRO A 177 -23.63 0.46 24.83
CA PRO A 177 -24.69 1.05 24.01
C PRO A 177 -24.13 1.67 22.72
N PRO A 178 -24.87 1.59 21.59
CA PRO A 178 -24.54 2.35 20.39
C PRO A 178 -24.80 3.85 20.61
N ASN A 179 -23.85 4.68 20.18
CA ASN A 179 -23.95 6.14 20.19
C ASN A 179 -23.40 6.71 18.87
N LYS A 180 -24.26 6.72 17.85
CA LYS A 180 -23.94 7.18 16.48
C LYS A 180 -23.61 8.68 16.41
N GLU A 181 -24.24 9.51 17.25
CA GLU A 181 -23.98 10.96 17.32
C GLU A 181 -22.56 11.27 17.80
N ARG A 182 -22.04 10.44 18.71
CA ARG A 182 -20.71 10.62 19.32
C ARG A 182 -19.59 9.90 18.56
N TYR A 183 -19.91 8.81 17.89
CA TYR A 183 -18.95 7.94 17.22
C TYR A 183 -19.34 7.74 15.75
N GLU A 184 -19.23 8.83 14.99
CA GLU A 184 -19.50 8.87 13.54
C GLU A 184 -18.82 7.71 12.79
N GLY A 185 -19.55 7.09 11.86
CA GLY A 185 -19.14 5.91 11.10
C GLY A 185 -19.06 4.60 11.89
N ARG A 186 -18.56 4.61 13.13
CA ARG A 186 -18.30 3.38 13.93
C ARG A 186 -19.44 2.98 14.87
N GLY A 187 -20.34 3.89 15.21
CA GLY A 187 -21.50 3.66 16.08
C GLY A 187 -21.21 3.39 17.55
N TYR A 188 -19.97 3.05 17.93
CA TYR A 188 -19.56 2.73 19.29
C TYR A 188 -18.18 3.29 19.62
N LEU A 189 -17.91 3.50 20.91
CA LEU A 189 -16.55 3.71 21.40
C LEU A 189 -15.69 2.47 21.15
N LYS A 190 -14.56 2.66 20.45
CA LYS A 190 -13.41 1.73 20.44
C LYS A 190 -12.16 2.53 20.82
N GLN A 191 -11.54 2.25 21.97
CA GLN A 191 -10.40 3.03 22.50
C GLN A 191 -9.41 2.19 23.32
N ILE A 192 -8.10 2.38 23.12
CA ILE A 192 -7.04 1.90 24.05
C ILE A 192 -6.82 2.94 25.16
N LEU A 193 -6.64 2.51 26.42
CA LEU A 193 -6.34 3.39 27.56
C LEU A 193 -4.98 4.08 27.42
N TYR A 194 -4.89 5.31 27.92
CA TYR A 194 -3.66 6.10 27.91
C TYR A 194 -2.51 5.41 28.67
N ASN A 195 -1.27 5.56 28.16
CA ASN A 195 -0.06 4.88 28.62
C ASN A 195 -0.09 3.33 28.63
N SER A 196 -1.07 2.68 28.00
CA SER A 196 -1.03 1.23 27.77
C SER A 196 0.22 0.83 26.97
N ASP A 197 0.79 -0.35 27.26
CA ASP A 197 1.79 -0.96 26.39
C ASP A 197 1.11 -1.49 25.11
N GLY A 198 1.07 -0.61 24.10
CA GLY A 198 0.44 -0.86 22.79
C GLY A 198 1.10 -1.94 21.91
N LEU A 199 2.00 -2.77 22.48
CA LEU A 199 2.53 -3.98 21.85
C LEU A 199 2.15 -5.27 22.59
N HIS A 200 1.48 -5.21 23.75
CA HIS A 200 0.92 -6.41 24.41
C HIS A 200 -0.38 -6.84 23.73
N GLY A 201 -1.39 -5.96 23.72
CA GLY A 201 -2.78 -6.34 23.43
C GLY A 201 -3.38 -7.27 24.50
N LEU A 202 -4.62 -7.72 24.30
CA LEU A 202 -5.19 -8.81 25.10
C LEU A 202 -4.54 -10.14 24.66
N SER A 203 -4.17 -11.00 25.60
CA SER A 203 -3.67 -12.34 25.29
C SER A 203 -4.06 -13.36 26.35
N VAL A 204 -4.32 -14.60 25.91
CA VAL A 204 -4.67 -15.76 26.75
C VAL A 204 -3.94 -17.01 26.28
N ASP A 205 -3.59 -17.87 27.22
CA ASP A 205 -2.79 -19.09 26.98
C ASP A 205 -3.68 -20.34 27.15
N ILE A 206 -3.59 -21.26 26.19
CA ILE A 206 -4.29 -22.55 26.19
C ILE A 206 -3.24 -23.66 26.25
N GLY A 207 -3.28 -24.48 27.31
CA GLY A 207 -2.26 -25.52 27.55
C GLY A 207 -0.90 -24.91 27.88
N THR A 208 0.17 -25.44 27.30
CA THR A 208 1.51 -24.86 27.32
C THR A 208 1.85 -24.30 25.94
N PRO A 209 1.81 -22.98 25.71
CA PRO A 209 2.02 -22.40 24.38
C PRO A 209 3.28 -22.89 23.66
N LYS A 210 3.09 -23.32 22.41
CA LYS A 210 4.12 -23.72 21.43
C LYS A 210 3.99 -22.98 20.10
N ARG A 211 2.84 -22.34 19.86
CA ARG A 211 2.52 -21.51 18.68
C ARG A 211 1.65 -20.30 19.08
N LEU A 212 1.48 -19.37 18.14
CA LEU A 212 0.73 -18.13 18.31
C LEU A 212 -0.42 -18.02 17.31
N VAL A 213 -1.54 -17.42 17.74
CA VAL A 213 -2.62 -16.96 16.87
C VAL A 213 -2.86 -15.47 17.13
N PHE A 214 -2.91 -14.66 16.07
CA PHE A 214 -3.15 -13.22 16.15
C PHE A 214 -4.47 -12.82 15.46
N ALA A 215 -5.40 -12.22 16.20
CA ALA A 215 -6.61 -11.61 15.64
C ALA A 215 -6.55 -10.06 15.66
N GLU A 216 -7.42 -9.39 14.90
CA GLU A 216 -7.46 -7.93 14.79
C GLU A 216 -7.78 -7.28 16.15
N ALA A 217 -8.94 -7.56 16.76
CA ALA A 217 -9.36 -7.01 18.05
C ALA A 217 -9.91 -8.11 19.01
N PRO A 218 -10.21 -7.76 20.28
CA PRO A 218 -10.54 -8.77 21.30
C PRO A 218 -11.81 -9.59 21.07
N ILE A 219 -12.85 -9.02 20.46
CA ILE A 219 -14.10 -9.75 20.17
C ILE A 219 -13.88 -10.78 19.06
N ASP A 220 -13.04 -10.45 18.10
CA ASP A 220 -12.69 -11.31 16.96
C ASP A 220 -11.84 -12.50 17.46
N LEU A 221 -10.94 -12.25 18.41
CA LEU A 221 -10.20 -13.30 19.13
C LEU A 221 -11.12 -14.24 19.94
N MET A 222 -12.13 -13.69 20.62
CA MET A 222 -13.11 -14.51 21.36
C MET A 222 -13.99 -15.33 20.39
N SER A 223 -14.37 -14.75 19.26
CA SER A 223 -15.19 -15.41 18.24
C SER A 223 -14.42 -16.54 17.52
N TYR A 224 -13.15 -16.28 17.18
CA TYR A 224 -12.24 -17.31 16.67
C TYR A 224 -12.01 -18.44 17.68
N TYR A 225 -11.85 -18.12 18.97
CA TYR A 225 -11.75 -19.14 20.03
C TYR A 225 -12.98 -20.03 20.09
N GLU A 226 -14.18 -19.46 20.02
CA GLU A 226 -15.44 -20.21 20.08
C GLU A 226 -15.56 -21.20 18.91
N LEU A 227 -15.35 -20.72 17.68
CA LEU A 227 -15.42 -21.53 16.46
C LEU A 227 -14.37 -22.64 16.42
N ASN A 228 -13.17 -22.40 16.97
CA ASN A 228 -12.03 -23.33 16.89
C ASN A 228 -11.76 -24.10 18.20
N ARG A 229 -12.63 -24.00 19.21
CA ARG A 229 -12.39 -24.50 20.58
C ARG A 229 -11.96 -25.97 20.65
N GLY A 230 -12.46 -26.82 19.74
CA GLY A 230 -12.13 -28.24 19.66
C GLY A 230 -10.74 -28.57 19.10
N ILE A 231 -10.04 -27.62 18.46
CA ILE A 231 -8.70 -27.82 17.85
C ILE A 231 -7.61 -26.94 18.46
N LEU A 232 -7.96 -25.97 19.30
CA LEU A 232 -6.99 -25.09 19.96
C LEU A 232 -6.35 -25.79 21.17
N SER A 233 -5.06 -26.11 21.04
CA SER A 233 -4.21 -26.68 22.09
C SER A 233 -2.79 -26.13 21.98
N ASP A 234 -2.09 -26.04 23.11
CA ASP A 234 -0.72 -25.54 23.25
C ASP A 234 -0.44 -24.26 22.45
N VAL A 235 -1.28 -23.25 22.66
CA VAL A 235 -1.33 -22.03 21.85
C VAL A 235 -1.57 -20.79 22.72
N ARG A 236 -0.89 -19.69 22.38
CA ARG A 236 -1.22 -18.35 22.90
C ARG A 236 -2.04 -17.59 21.87
N LEU A 237 -3.22 -17.15 22.26
CA LEU A 237 -4.12 -16.30 21.48
C LEU A 237 -3.83 -14.83 21.82
N VAL A 238 -3.73 -13.96 20.80
CA VAL A 238 -3.41 -12.54 20.97
C VAL A 238 -4.31 -11.65 20.10
N ALA A 239 -4.99 -10.69 20.70
CA ALA A 239 -5.64 -9.60 19.97
C ALA A 239 -4.62 -8.48 19.74
N MET A 240 -4.48 -8.00 18.50
CA MET A 240 -3.52 -6.94 18.18
C MET A 240 -4.04 -5.53 18.52
N ASP A 241 -5.36 -5.37 18.71
CA ASP A 241 -6.09 -4.09 18.82
C ASP A 241 -5.89 -3.21 17.57
N GLY A 242 -6.03 -3.83 16.39
CA GLY A 242 -5.68 -3.30 15.08
C GLY A 242 -4.38 -3.89 14.53
N LEU A 243 -4.29 -4.11 13.21
CA LEU A 243 -3.17 -4.76 12.50
C LEU A 243 -1.77 -4.20 12.86
N LYS A 244 -1.01 -4.91 13.71
CA LYS A 244 0.29 -4.45 14.26
C LYS A 244 1.38 -5.52 14.21
N SER A 245 2.31 -5.41 13.26
CA SER A 245 3.50 -6.26 13.16
C SER A 245 4.42 -6.19 14.40
N GLY A 246 4.39 -5.09 15.15
CA GLY A 246 5.12 -4.95 16.41
C GLY A 246 4.61 -5.86 17.53
N THR A 247 3.30 -6.13 17.58
CA THR A 247 2.69 -7.08 18.52
C THR A 247 3.11 -8.50 18.20
N ILE A 248 3.11 -8.86 16.90
CA ILE A 248 3.63 -10.14 16.41
C ILE A 248 5.10 -10.31 16.81
N ALA A 249 5.97 -9.35 16.45
CA ALA A 249 7.39 -9.38 16.79
C ALA A 249 7.67 -9.51 18.30
N ARG A 250 6.84 -8.89 19.14
CA ARG A 250 6.91 -9.02 20.60
C ARG A 250 6.60 -10.44 21.05
N HIS A 251 5.40 -10.94 20.76
CA HIS A 251 4.92 -12.22 21.28
C HIS A 251 5.69 -13.40 20.70
N THR A 252 6.12 -13.34 19.43
CA THR A 252 7.02 -14.34 18.83
C THR A 252 8.34 -14.45 19.60
N MET A 253 8.96 -13.31 19.95
CA MET A 253 10.20 -13.33 20.74
C MET A 253 9.99 -13.73 22.20
N GLN A 254 8.86 -13.35 22.80
CA GLN A 254 8.50 -13.75 24.15
C GLN A 254 8.27 -15.27 24.23
N LEU A 255 7.54 -15.85 23.28
CA LEU A 255 7.29 -17.30 23.23
C LEU A 255 8.58 -18.10 23.00
N LEU A 256 9.45 -17.67 22.08
CA LEU A 256 10.75 -18.32 21.87
C LEU A 256 11.60 -18.30 23.14
N ALA A 257 11.64 -17.18 23.86
CA ALA A 257 12.34 -17.08 25.13
C ALA A 257 11.71 -17.97 26.23
N GLU A 258 10.38 -18.07 26.27
CA GLU A 258 9.65 -18.97 27.20
C GLU A 258 9.94 -20.45 26.90
N LEU A 259 10.03 -20.84 25.62
CA LEU A 259 10.44 -22.19 25.19
C LEU A 259 11.91 -22.52 25.52
N GLU A 260 12.78 -21.51 25.54
CA GLU A 260 14.16 -21.61 26.08
C GLU A 260 14.23 -21.58 27.62
N GLY A 261 13.09 -21.41 28.31
CA GLY A 261 12.98 -21.39 29.78
C GLY A 261 13.23 -20.03 30.45
N VAL A 262 13.29 -18.94 29.67
CA VAL A 262 13.50 -17.57 30.17
C VAL A 262 12.18 -16.96 30.64
N LYS A 263 12.03 -16.79 31.97
CA LYS A 263 10.75 -16.42 32.59
C LYS A 263 10.42 -14.92 32.68
N ASP A 264 11.37 -14.04 32.39
CA ASP A 264 11.20 -12.57 32.47
C ASP A 264 11.76 -11.89 31.20
N TYR A 265 11.18 -12.17 30.04
CA TYR A 265 11.69 -11.67 28.76
C TYR A 265 11.29 -10.20 28.51
N GLN A 266 12.27 -9.29 28.57
CA GLN A 266 12.06 -7.88 28.27
C GLN A 266 12.30 -7.57 26.78
N PHE A 267 11.21 -7.50 26.02
CA PHE A 267 11.22 -7.02 24.63
C PHE A 267 11.65 -5.55 24.55
N ASN A 268 12.57 -5.20 23.63
CA ASN A 268 12.91 -3.81 23.33
C ASN A 268 12.19 -3.35 22.04
N PRO A 269 11.23 -2.40 22.11
CA PRO A 269 10.52 -1.87 20.94
C PRO A 269 11.42 -1.29 19.85
N GLN A 270 12.61 -0.79 20.19
CA GLN A 270 13.60 -0.27 19.22
C GLN A 270 14.13 -1.36 18.27
N LYS A 271 13.90 -2.64 18.58
CA LYS A 271 14.35 -3.80 17.78
C LYS A 271 13.28 -4.41 16.88
N ILE A 272 12.04 -3.88 16.81
CA ILE A 272 10.95 -4.48 16.00
C ILE A 272 11.41 -4.79 14.56
N ASP A 273 11.99 -3.81 13.86
CA ASP A 273 12.49 -4.02 12.48
C ASP A 273 13.65 -5.02 12.40
N THR A 274 14.42 -5.18 13.48
CA THR A 274 15.51 -6.17 13.55
C THR A 274 14.97 -7.58 13.75
N VAL A 275 13.91 -7.73 14.55
CA VAL A 275 13.22 -9.00 14.79
C VAL A 275 12.46 -9.45 13.54
N LEU A 276 11.68 -8.55 12.92
CA LEU A 276 10.97 -8.84 11.66
C LEU A 276 11.95 -9.21 10.52
N LYS A 277 13.13 -8.56 10.46
CA LYS A 277 14.21 -8.96 9.53
C LYS A 277 14.91 -10.26 9.95
N ALA A 278 14.97 -10.59 11.24
CA ALA A 278 15.55 -11.86 11.70
C ALA A 278 14.73 -13.07 11.25
N PHE A 279 13.41 -12.94 11.16
CA PHE A 279 12.50 -13.97 10.61
C PHE A 279 12.87 -14.30 9.15
N GLN A 280 13.24 -13.32 8.32
CA GLN A 280 13.75 -13.54 6.95
C GLN A 280 15.04 -14.36 6.88
N THR A 281 15.85 -14.34 7.94
CA THR A 281 17.25 -14.80 7.90
C THR A 281 17.48 -16.13 8.60
N THR A 282 16.68 -16.43 9.62
CA THR A 282 16.77 -17.68 10.39
C THR A 282 16.18 -18.85 9.60
N SER A 283 16.68 -20.07 9.85
CA SER A 283 16.08 -21.30 9.29
C SER A 283 14.75 -21.63 9.95
N PHE A 284 14.60 -21.28 11.23
CA PHE A 284 13.44 -21.64 12.06
C PHE A 284 12.10 -21.32 11.36
N PHE A 285 11.91 -20.10 10.85
CA PHE A 285 10.69 -19.67 10.14
C PHE A 285 10.63 -20.10 8.67
N LYS A 286 11.49 -21.04 8.24
CA LYS A 286 11.53 -21.61 6.88
C LYS A 286 11.44 -23.14 6.89
N GLU A 287 11.74 -23.75 8.03
CA GLU A 287 11.55 -25.19 8.25
C GLU A 287 10.04 -25.49 8.29
N GLU A 288 9.58 -26.37 7.39
CA GLU A 288 8.17 -26.67 7.13
C GLU A 288 7.38 -27.01 8.41
N LYS A 289 8.00 -27.73 9.34
CA LYS A 289 7.49 -28.08 10.67
C LYS A 289 7.07 -26.89 11.56
N ASN A 290 7.51 -25.67 11.22
CA ASN A 290 7.30 -24.43 11.99
C ASN A 290 6.37 -23.44 11.28
N GLN A 291 5.78 -23.77 10.12
CA GLN A 291 4.85 -22.87 9.40
C GLN A 291 3.63 -22.50 10.25
N ASP A 292 3.14 -23.44 11.08
CA ASP A 292 2.05 -23.23 12.04
C ASP A 292 2.45 -22.45 13.31
N PHE A 293 3.70 -21.97 13.43
CA PHE A 293 4.15 -21.24 14.64
C PHE A 293 3.48 -19.86 14.77
N ILE A 294 3.08 -19.24 13.66
CA ILE A 294 2.35 -17.96 13.61
C ILE A 294 1.12 -18.11 12.72
N THR A 295 -0.07 -18.16 13.31
CA THR A 295 -1.36 -18.08 12.62
C THR A 295 -1.89 -16.64 12.66
N LEU A 296 -2.41 -16.15 11.54
CA LEU A 296 -3.06 -14.83 11.41
C LEU A 296 -4.56 -14.99 11.22
N ALA A 297 -5.29 -14.86 12.33
CA ALA A 297 -6.75 -14.87 12.43
C ALA A 297 -7.34 -13.46 12.22
N VAL A 298 -6.94 -12.79 11.14
CA VAL A 298 -7.36 -11.41 10.83
C VAL A 298 -8.60 -11.37 9.94
N ASP A 299 -9.29 -10.22 9.94
CA ASP A 299 -10.50 -9.99 9.16
C ASP A 299 -10.24 -10.19 7.66
N ASN A 300 -11.18 -10.82 6.96
CA ASN A 300 -11.09 -11.07 5.53
C ASN A 300 -11.57 -9.84 4.75
N ASP A 301 -10.87 -8.72 4.92
CA ASP A 301 -11.11 -7.45 4.22
C ASP A 301 -9.88 -7.01 3.40
N LYS A 302 -9.94 -5.82 2.79
CA LYS A 302 -8.82 -5.26 2.01
C LYS A 302 -7.60 -4.88 2.89
N ALA A 303 -7.79 -4.53 4.16
CA ALA A 303 -6.70 -4.22 5.09
C ALA A 303 -6.03 -5.50 5.62
N GLY A 304 -6.80 -6.49 6.09
CA GLY A 304 -6.32 -7.79 6.58
C GLY A 304 -5.58 -8.57 5.50
N ARG A 305 -6.18 -8.72 4.31
CA ARG A 305 -5.51 -9.35 3.14
C ARG A 305 -4.20 -8.64 2.76
N LYS A 306 -4.15 -7.30 2.81
CA LYS A 306 -2.90 -6.54 2.57
C LYS A 306 -1.90 -6.65 3.73
N PHE A 307 -2.33 -6.91 4.96
CA PHE A 307 -1.43 -7.09 6.10
C PHE A 307 -0.73 -8.46 6.09
N ILE A 308 -1.46 -9.53 5.74
CA ILE A 308 -0.89 -10.87 5.50
C ILE A 308 0.20 -10.78 4.41
N ALA A 309 -0.15 -10.27 3.22
CA ALA A 309 0.79 -10.13 2.11
C ALA A 309 2.04 -9.29 2.47
N ARG A 310 1.89 -8.22 3.27
CA ARG A 310 3.02 -7.40 3.76
C ARG A 310 3.90 -8.10 4.81
N LEU A 311 3.48 -9.22 5.40
CA LEU A 311 4.29 -10.04 6.29
C LEU A 311 5.00 -11.17 5.52
N GLU A 312 4.31 -11.76 4.55
CA GLU A 312 4.86 -12.77 3.62
C GLU A 312 5.94 -12.17 2.70
N GLU A 313 5.71 -10.98 2.13
CA GLU A 313 6.70 -10.18 1.41
C GLU A 313 7.92 -9.86 2.30
N LYS A 314 7.67 -9.61 3.59
CA LYS A 314 8.72 -9.43 4.61
C LYS A 314 9.31 -10.74 5.10
N GLY A 315 9.08 -11.86 4.41
CA GLY A 315 9.70 -13.16 4.63
C GLY A 315 9.42 -13.76 6.00
N VAL A 316 8.28 -13.41 6.60
CA VAL A 316 7.75 -14.06 7.80
C VAL A 316 6.85 -15.19 7.33
N SER A 317 7.20 -16.45 7.60
CA SER A 317 6.25 -17.54 7.40
C SER A 317 5.12 -17.39 8.40
N VAL A 318 3.90 -17.30 7.87
CA VAL A 318 2.66 -17.16 8.61
C VAL A 318 1.62 -18.05 7.94
N ARG A 319 0.73 -18.64 8.73
CA ARG A 319 -0.48 -19.29 8.23
C ARG A 319 -1.62 -18.29 8.26
N ALA A 320 -2.13 -17.92 7.10
CA ALA A 320 -3.41 -17.22 7.01
C ALA A 320 -4.55 -18.15 7.44
N ASP A 321 -5.44 -17.66 8.28
CA ASP A 321 -6.63 -18.37 8.75
C ASP A 321 -7.74 -17.33 8.90
N ILE A 322 -8.42 -17.01 7.81
CA ILE A 322 -9.32 -15.85 7.69
C ILE A 322 -10.76 -16.32 7.45
N PRO A 323 -11.79 -15.61 7.95
CA PRO A 323 -13.17 -16.08 7.86
C PRO A 323 -13.60 -16.15 6.38
N PRO A 324 -14.40 -17.15 5.97
CA PRO A 324 -14.93 -17.23 4.61
C PRO A 324 -15.68 -15.97 4.18
N LEU A 325 -15.69 -15.66 2.88
CA LEU A 325 -16.59 -14.66 2.31
C LEU A 325 -17.88 -15.34 1.84
N LYS A 326 -19.02 -14.70 2.09
CA LYS A 326 -20.31 -15.06 1.52
C LYS A 326 -20.37 -14.68 0.04
N GLU A 327 -21.20 -15.37 -0.74
CA GLU A 327 -21.37 -15.05 -2.17
C GLU A 327 -21.91 -13.63 -2.35
N GLY A 328 -21.10 -12.75 -2.95
CA GLY A 328 -21.42 -11.33 -3.15
C GLY A 328 -20.79 -10.35 -2.14
N GLU A 329 -20.13 -10.83 -1.08
CA GLU A 329 -19.53 -9.94 -0.05
C GLU A 329 -18.02 -9.72 -0.22
N GLU A 330 -17.56 -8.47 -0.07
CA GLU A 330 -16.13 -8.11 -0.19
C GLU A 330 -15.33 -8.24 1.12
N LYS A 331 -16.02 -8.37 2.26
CA LYS A 331 -15.46 -8.32 3.61
C LYS A 331 -16.21 -9.24 4.59
N MET A 332 -15.49 -9.90 5.49
CA MET A 332 -16.04 -10.64 6.64
C MET A 332 -15.11 -10.50 7.85
N ASP A 333 -15.65 -10.37 9.06
CA ASP A 333 -14.88 -10.46 10.31
C ASP A 333 -15.29 -11.69 11.13
N TRP A 334 -14.46 -12.11 12.08
CA TRP A 334 -14.71 -13.33 12.86
C TRP A 334 -15.94 -13.25 13.76
N ASN A 335 -16.41 -12.05 14.12
CA ASN A 335 -17.60 -11.88 14.94
C ASN A 335 -18.88 -11.91 14.09
N ASP A 336 -18.88 -11.38 12.87
CA ASP A 336 -19.98 -11.52 11.93
C ASP A 336 -20.13 -12.98 11.46
N TYR A 337 -19.02 -13.66 11.10
CA TYR A 337 -19.06 -15.08 10.74
C TYR A 337 -19.55 -16.00 11.88
N LEU A 338 -19.25 -15.69 13.15
CA LEU A 338 -19.82 -16.42 14.29
C LEU A 338 -21.35 -16.26 14.39
N LYS A 339 -21.91 -15.10 14.04
CA LYS A 339 -23.37 -14.89 14.06
C LYS A 339 -24.04 -15.74 12.99
N GLU A 340 -23.54 -15.72 11.75
CA GLU A 340 -24.06 -16.55 10.66
C GLU A 340 -24.03 -18.04 11.04
N GLN A 341 -22.89 -18.50 11.56
CA GLN A 341 -22.75 -19.88 12.04
C GLN A 341 -23.64 -20.22 13.24
N ASN A 342 -24.25 -19.26 13.93
CA ASN A 342 -25.21 -19.49 15.01
C ASN A 342 -26.67 -19.29 14.55
N GLU A 343 -26.90 -18.59 13.45
CA GLU A 343 -28.18 -18.50 12.73
C GLU A 343 -28.43 -19.79 11.94
N GLU A 344 -27.46 -20.26 11.14
CA GLU A 344 -27.52 -21.54 10.42
C GLU A 344 -27.85 -22.72 11.36
N LYS A 345 -27.19 -22.81 12.53
CA LYS A 345 -27.48 -23.85 13.54
C LYS A 345 -28.86 -23.73 14.19
N GLN A 346 -29.49 -22.55 14.15
CA GLN A 346 -30.88 -22.39 14.59
C GLN A 346 -31.85 -22.81 13.47
N GLU A 347 -31.56 -22.45 12.21
CA GLU A 347 -32.35 -22.88 11.05
C GLU A 347 -32.30 -24.41 10.86
N GLU A 348 -31.12 -25.05 10.88
CA GLU A 348 -31.00 -26.52 10.85
C GLU A 348 -31.80 -27.18 11.98
N LYS A 349 -31.79 -26.59 13.19
CA LYS A 349 -32.50 -27.11 14.35
C LYS A 349 -34.02 -26.96 14.23
N MET A 350 -34.50 -25.88 13.60
CA MET A 350 -35.91 -25.68 13.27
C MET A 350 -36.35 -26.65 12.16
N GLU A 351 -35.58 -26.79 11.09
CA GLU A 351 -35.83 -27.79 10.04
C GLU A 351 -35.86 -29.22 10.60
N LEU A 352 -34.95 -29.57 11.52
CA LEU A 352 -34.94 -30.88 12.16
C LEU A 352 -36.16 -31.11 13.06
N GLN A 353 -36.69 -30.06 13.70
CA GLN A 353 -37.95 -30.14 14.44
C GLN A 353 -39.16 -30.26 13.49
N GLU A 354 -39.17 -29.54 12.38
CA GLU A 354 -40.24 -29.59 11.37
C GLU A 354 -40.26 -30.95 10.65
N LYS A 355 -39.12 -31.46 10.20
CA LYS A 355 -38.97 -32.80 9.61
C LYS A 355 -39.34 -33.91 10.59
N ALA A 356 -39.08 -33.74 11.88
CA ALA A 356 -39.56 -34.65 12.93
C ALA A 356 -41.07 -34.55 13.17
N LEU A 357 -41.68 -33.38 12.94
CA LEU A 357 -43.14 -33.19 13.02
C LEU A 357 -43.84 -33.84 11.82
N ASP A 358 -43.31 -33.66 10.61
CA ASP A 358 -43.84 -34.27 9.38
C ASP A 358 -43.73 -35.80 9.40
N GLN A 359 -42.61 -36.37 9.86
CA GLN A 359 -42.49 -37.82 10.04
C GLN A 359 -43.51 -38.39 11.05
N ASN A 360 -43.89 -37.62 12.07
CA ASN A 360 -44.98 -38.01 12.97
C ASN A 360 -46.36 -37.92 12.28
N GLN A 361 -46.56 -36.98 11.35
CA GLN A 361 -47.81 -36.88 10.57
C GLN A 361 -47.93 -37.98 9.50
N GLU A 362 -46.85 -38.34 8.80
CA GLU A 362 -46.84 -39.49 7.87
C GLU A 362 -47.08 -40.82 8.61
N GLN A 363 -46.50 -41.02 9.79
CA GLN A 363 -46.78 -42.21 10.58
C GLN A 363 -48.24 -42.27 11.07
N GLN A 364 -48.87 -41.12 11.34
CA GLN A 364 -50.29 -41.05 11.68
C GLN A 364 -51.22 -41.25 10.47
N SER A 365 -50.83 -40.84 9.26
CA SER A 365 -51.63 -41.08 8.04
C SER A 365 -51.55 -42.54 7.58
N ILE A 366 -50.37 -43.16 7.64
CA ILE A 366 -50.17 -44.60 7.35
C ILE A 366 -50.96 -45.49 8.33
N ALA A 367 -51.11 -45.07 9.58
CA ALA A 367 -51.97 -45.74 10.57
C ALA A 367 -53.48 -45.69 10.25
N GLY A 368 -53.91 -44.89 9.27
CA GLY A 368 -55.33 -44.66 8.94
C GLY A 368 -56.00 -45.73 8.06
N GLU A 369 -55.24 -46.56 7.33
CA GLU A 369 -55.79 -47.44 6.26
C GLU A 369 -55.73 -48.96 6.55
N MET A 370 -55.37 -49.41 7.75
CA MET A 370 -55.41 -50.84 8.11
C MET A 370 -56.51 -51.19 9.13
N THR A 371 -57.48 -52.00 8.68
CA THR A 371 -58.62 -52.46 9.49
C THR A 371 -58.29 -53.65 10.38
N THR A 372 -58.42 -53.48 11.69
CA THR A 372 -58.81 -54.50 12.69
C THR A 372 -58.40 -55.96 12.44
N GLU A 373 -57.23 -56.37 12.91
CA GLU A 373 -57.09 -57.60 13.69
C GLU A 373 -55.92 -57.47 14.68
N GLU A 374 -55.81 -58.39 15.63
CA GLU A 374 -55.06 -58.16 16.88
C GLU A 374 -53.53 -58.18 16.71
N PHE A 375 -52.86 -57.13 17.18
CA PHE A 375 -51.45 -57.20 17.57
C PHE A 375 -51.23 -56.42 18.88
N GLN A 376 -50.66 -57.09 19.88
CA GLN A 376 -50.32 -56.47 21.16
C GLN A 376 -48.94 -55.79 21.05
N PRO A 377 -48.79 -54.50 21.41
CA PRO A 377 -47.47 -53.92 21.61
C PRO A 377 -46.93 -54.36 22.98
N GLU A 378 -46.05 -55.37 22.99
CA GLU A 378 -45.18 -55.60 24.15
C GLU A 378 -44.28 -54.36 24.34
N ALA A 379 -44.33 -53.75 25.51
CA ALA A 379 -43.51 -52.60 25.82
C ALA A 379 -42.07 -53.05 26.13
N THR A 380 -41.22 -53.12 25.10
CA THR A 380 -39.77 -53.30 25.30
C THR A 380 -39.14 -52.04 25.87
N PHE A 381 -39.08 -51.98 27.20
CA PHE A 381 -38.24 -51.04 27.93
C PHE A 381 -36.77 -51.21 27.51
N VAL A 382 -36.06 -50.09 27.38
CA VAL A 382 -34.59 -50.08 27.36
C VAL A 382 -34.16 -49.58 28.74
N ASP A 383 -33.56 -50.47 29.53
CA ASP A 383 -33.11 -50.14 30.88
C ASP A 383 -31.88 -49.22 30.84
N ASP A 384 -32.02 -48.01 31.38
CA ASP A 384 -30.87 -47.20 31.79
C ASP A 384 -30.56 -47.51 33.27
N PRO A 385 -29.43 -48.16 33.60
CA PRO A 385 -29.14 -48.70 34.93
C PRO A 385 -28.68 -47.63 35.93
N ARG A 386 -29.37 -46.47 35.97
CA ARG A 386 -29.02 -45.29 36.78
C ARG A 386 -30.17 -44.72 37.60
N ILE A 387 -31.32 -45.40 37.64
CA ILE A 387 -32.44 -45.07 38.54
C ILE A 387 -32.99 -46.36 39.17
N GLU A 388 -32.71 -46.58 40.46
CA GLU A 388 -33.37 -47.60 41.28
C GLU A 388 -34.14 -46.91 42.43
N GLY A 389 -35.42 -47.23 42.61
CA GLY A 389 -36.23 -46.71 43.72
C GLY A 389 -37.71 -46.49 43.40
N GLU A 390 -38.52 -46.24 44.44
CA GLU A 390 -39.99 -46.11 44.36
C GLU A 390 -40.49 -44.91 43.52
N GLU A 391 -39.62 -43.96 43.17
CA GLU A 391 -40.02 -42.75 42.43
C GLU A 391 -40.43 -43.03 40.98
N VAL A 392 -39.88 -44.08 40.37
CA VAL A 392 -40.22 -44.48 38.99
C VAL A 392 -41.70 -44.88 38.87
N GLU A 393 -42.25 -45.57 39.87
CA GLU A 393 -43.68 -45.93 39.89
C GLU A 393 -44.59 -44.72 40.14
N ARG A 394 -44.15 -43.75 40.97
CA ARG A 394 -44.91 -42.51 41.19
C ARG A 394 -45.02 -41.66 39.92
N VAL A 395 -43.92 -41.53 39.16
CA VAL A 395 -43.92 -40.77 37.89
C VAL A 395 -44.79 -41.47 36.84
N LYS A 396 -44.70 -42.81 36.72
CA LYS A 396 -45.58 -43.58 35.83
C LYS A 396 -47.06 -43.42 36.20
N ALA A 397 -47.42 -43.53 37.47
CA ALA A 397 -48.80 -43.37 37.93
C ALA A 397 -49.37 -41.97 37.64
N PHE A 398 -48.58 -40.92 37.92
CA PHE A 398 -48.98 -39.52 37.68
C PHE A 398 -49.28 -39.24 36.21
N LEU A 399 -48.43 -39.71 35.29
CA LEU A 399 -48.60 -39.54 33.84
C LEU A 399 -49.76 -40.37 33.28
N GLN A 400 -50.05 -41.53 33.88
CA GLN A 400 -51.18 -42.37 33.49
C GLN A 400 -52.53 -41.72 33.84
N GLU A 401 -52.62 -40.99 34.95
CA GLU A 401 -53.85 -40.35 35.44
C GLU A 401 -54.20 -39.02 34.73
N HIS A 402 -53.21 -38.33 34.15
CA HIS A 402 -53.36 -36.98 33.60
C HIS A 402 -53.48 -36.90 32.06
N LYS A 403 -53.58 -38.06 31.41
CA LYS A 403 -53.45 -38.23 29.95
C LYS A 403 -54.45 -37.41 29.11
N ASP A 404 -55.66 -37.20 29.61
CA ASP A 404 -56.78 -36.61 28.84
C ASP A 404 -56.80 -35.06 28.83
N LYS A 405 -55.85 -34.37 29.48
CA LYS A 405 -55.91 -32.91 29.71
C LYS A 405 -55.14 -32.03 28.71
N PHE A 406 -54.36 -32.61 27.79
CA PHE A 406 -53.37 -31.85 26.99
C PHE A 406 -53.67 -31.80 25.47
N HIS A 407 -54.91 -31.49 25.08
CA HIS A 407 -55.29 -31.35 23.65
C HIS A 407 -56.11 -30.07 23.37
N ARG A 408 -55.42 -28.97 23.02
CA ARG A 408 -55.90 -28.06 21.95
C ARG A 408 -54.83 -27.09 21.43
N THR A 409 -54.59 -27.12 20.13
CA THR A 409 -53.90 -26.07 19.35
C THR A 409 -54.92 -25.28 18.51
N VAL A 410 -54.60 -24.01 18.22
CA VAL A 410 -55.30 -23.13 17.26
C VAL A 410 -54.21 -22.28 16.57
N PRO A 411 -54.22 -22.07 15.24
CA PRO A 411 -53.02 -21.67 14.50
C PRO A 411 -52.80 -20.15 14.34
N TYR A 412 -51.64 -19.82 13.77
CA TYR A 412 -51.15 -18.49 13.40
C TYR A 412 -51.47 -18.17 11.92
N ASP A 413 -51.76 -16.92 11.57
CA ASP A 413 -51.90 -16.46 10.17
C ASP A 413 -51.57 -14.96 10.04
N TYR A 414 -51.25 -14.49 8.83
CA TYR A 414 -50.63 -13.19 8.53
C TYR A 414 -51.61 -12.17 7.90
N SER A 415 -51.51 -10.89 8.27
CA SER A 415 -51.70 -9.70 7.41
C SER A 415 -51.54 -8.39 8.23
N ALA A 416 -51.59 -7.23 7.56
CA ALA A 416 -51.18 -5.93 8.12
C ALA A 416 -52.30 -4.87 8.12
N GLU A 417 -51.93 -3.68 8.63
CA GLU A 417 -52.54 -2.34 8.44
C GLU A 417 -53.37 -1.67 9.57
N HIS A 418 -53.07 -0.37 9.73
CA HIS A 418 -53.89 0.78 10.16
C HIS A 418 -54.61 0.85 11.53
N TRP A 419 -53.94 1.57 12.45
CA TRP A 419 -54.42 2.70 13.28
C TRP A 419 -55.68 2.63 14.20
N ASP A 420 -55.42 2.99 15.47
CA ASP A 420 -56.13 3.95 16.34
C ASP A 420 -57.19 3.54 17.41
N THR A 421 -57.06 4.23 18.56
CA THR A 421 -58.05 4.53 19.63
C THR A 421 -58.65 3.46 20.59
N LEU A 422 -58.44 3.70 21.90
CA LEU A 422 -59.42 3.68 23.02
C LEU A 422 -60.04 2.32 23.49
N THR A 423 -60.21 1.98 24.79
CA THR A 423 -59.84 2.60 26.09
C THR A 423 -59.77 1.53 27.21
N PHE A 424 -59.29 1.89 28.41
CA PHE A 424 -59.31 1.09 29.65
C PHE A 424 -60.70 0.60 30.10
N GLY A 425 -60.70 -0.49 30.88
CA GLY A 425 -61.74 -0.84 31.83
C GLY A 425 -61.15 -1.64 33.01
N ASP A 426 -61.33 -1.15 34.24
CA ASP A 426 -61.03 -1.88 35.47
C ASP A 426 -62.21 -2.80 35.83
N ASP A 427 -61.96 -4.04 36.27
CA ASP A 427 -62.41 -4.54 37.60
C ASP A 427 -62.13 -6.06 37.83
N GLU A 428 -61.57 -6.33 39.02
CA GLU A 428 -61.67 -7.55 39.87
C GLU A 428 -61.36 -8.99 39.37
N LYS A 429 -60.39 -9.64 40.08
CA LYS A 429 -60.29 -11.09 40.44
C LYS A 429 -59.80 -12.06 39.32
N ASP A 430 -59.04 -13.12 39.58
CA ASP A 430 -59.01 -14.04 40.74
C ASP A 430 -57.60 -14.59 41.16
N TYR A 431 -57.55 -15.16 42.38
CA TYR A 431 -56.53 -15.93 43.13
C TYR A 431 -55.12 -16.32 42.59
N TYR A 432 -54.13 -16.18 43.50
CA TYR A 432 -52.95 -17.06 43.61
C TYR A 432 -53.23 -18.24 44.56
N ILE A 433 -52.63 -19.42 44.30
CA ILE A 433 -52.48 -20.50 45.28
C ILE A 433 -51.04 -21.06 45.23
N VAL A 434 -50.47 -21.31 46.41
CA VAL A 434 -49.16 -21.93 46.63
C VAL A 434 -49.34 -23.40 46.99
N THR A 435 -48.45 -24.28 46.51
CA THR A 435 -48.26 -25.63 47.06
C THR A 435 -46.82 -25.84 47.53
N THR A 436 -46.61 -25.72 48.84
CA THR A 436 -45.49 -26.32 49.55
C THR A 436 -46.01 -27.54 50.33
N LEU A 437 -45.21 -28.58 50.48
CA LEU A 437 -45.37 -29.61 51.51
C LEU A 437 -43.98 -30.01 52.07
N PRO A 438 -43.90 -30.52 53.32
CA PRO A 438 -42.75 -30.22 54.19
C PRO A 438 -41.87 -31.47 54.44
N ILE A 439 -40.86 -31.45 55.33
CA ILE A 439 -40.99 -31.57 56.81
C ILE A 439 -39.78 -30.93 57.54
N GLU A 440 -40.07 -30.48 58.76
CA GLU A 440 -39.27 -30.20 59.98
C GLU A 440 -37.87 -30.85 60.13
N ALA A 441 -36.93 -30.35 60.95
CA ALA A 441 -36.77 -29.04 61.60
C ALA A 441 -35.40 -28.94 62.33
N ASP A 442 -35.08 -27.74 62.79
CA ASP A 442 -34.21 -27.38 63.92
C ASP A 442 -32.67 -27.61 63.90
N HIS A 443 -32.03 -26.69 64.64
CA HIS A 443 -30.65 -26.67 65.16
C HIS A 443 -29.45 -26.42 64.23
N LEU A 444 -28.81 -25.27 64.51
CA LEU A 444 -27.36 -25.02 64.56
C LEU A 444 -26.60 -25.10 63.22
N ASP A 445 -26.07 -23.98 62.71
CA ASP A 445 -24.81 -23.32 63.13
C ASP A 445 -23.57 -23.94 62.44
N TYR A 446 -22.55 -23.13 62.18
CA TYR A 446 -21.33 -23.41 61.39
C TYR A 446 -21.46 -23.62 59.86
N GLY A 447 -20.82 -22.70 59.13
CA GLY A 447 -19.75 -23.05 58.18
C GLY A 447 -20.09 -23.74 56.86
N TYR A 448 -20.15 -22.94 55.78
CA TYR A 448 -19.77 -23.41 54.45
C TYR A 448 -18.26 -23.17 54.22
N PRO A 449 -17.42 -24.21 54.14
CA PRO A 449 -16.21 -24.18 53.33
C PRO A 449 -16.55 -24.37 51.84
N SER A 450 -15.54 -24.25 50.98
CA SER A 450 -15.63 -24.39 49.52
C SER A 450 -16.02 -25.79 49.05
N ALA A 451 -16.66 -25.86 47.88
CA ALA A 451 -16.78 -27.10 47.12
C ALA A 451 -15.46 -27.42 46.40
N GLU A 452 -14.48 -27.98 47.12
CA GLU A 452 -13.21 -28.41 46.53
C GLU A 452 -12.63 -29.65 47.25
N ASP A 453 -13.22 -30.81 46.98
CA ASP A 453 -12.71 -32.18 47.16
C ASP A 453 -13.72 -33.10 46.40
N LEU A 454 -13.52 -33.60 45.18
CA LEU A 454 -12.33 -33.94 44.38
C LEU A 454 -11.72 -35.32 44.72
N TYR A 455 -11.23 -36.00 43.69
CA TYR A 455 -10.58 -37.33 43.66
C TYR A 455 -11.44 -38.57 44.00
N ILE A 456 -11.07 -39.81 43.62
CA ILE A 456 -10.70 -40.40 42.30
C ILE A 456 -10.35 -41.90 42.54
N SER A 457 -10.63 -42.75 41.55
CA SER A 457 -10.20 -44.16 41.36
C SER A 457 -9.67 -45.00 42.55
N LEU A 458 -10.33 -46.15 42.78
CA LEU A 458 -9.65 -47.40 43.14
C LEU A 458 -9.56 -48.24 41.84
N THR A 459 -8.39 -48.57 41.28
CA THR A 459 -7.33 -49.48 41.77
C THR A 459 -7.80 -50.93 41.97
N ALA A 460 -7.20 -51.84 41.20
CA ALA A 460 -6.23 -52.73 41.83
C ALA A 460 -4.84 -52.08 41.63
N GLU A 461 -3.96 -51.96 42.62
CA GLU A 461 -4.06 -52.39 44.04
C GLU A 461 -3.15 -51.53 44.93
N ASP A 462 -3.04 -51.89 46.22
CA ASP A 462 -2.08 -51.40 47.23
C ASP A 462 -2.26 -50.03 47.96
N LEU A 463 -3.06 -50.10 49.03
CA LEU A 463 -2.65 -49.85 50.44
C LEU A 463 -2.19 -48.44 50.93
N ARG A 464 -3.07 -47.84 51.77
CA ARG A 464 -2.82 -47.34 53.16
C ARG A 464 -2.17 -45.94 53.45
N ILE A 465 -2.99 -45.11 54.13
CA ILE A 465 -2.78 -44.51 55.48
C ILE A 465 -2.22 -43.06 55.65
N ASP A 466 -2.84 -42.37 56.63
CA ASP A 466 -2.57 -41.11 57.36
C ASP A 466 -2.48 -39.77 56.57
N ASP A 467 -3.15 -38.64 56.91
CA ASP A 467 -3.68 -38.03 58.17
C ASP A 467 -2.77 -36.91 58.76
N ARG A 468 -3.13 -35.60 58.58
CA ARG A 468 -3.23 -34.54 59.63
C ARG A 468 -3.16 -33.05 59.21
N ALA A 469 -3.86 -32.24 60.04
CA ALA A 469 -3.66 -30.83 60.43
C ALA A 469 -3.69 -29.75 59.32
N ILE A 470 -4.58 -28.75 59.28
CA ILE A 470 -5.24 -27.89 60.31
C ILE A 470 -4.30 -26.86 60.98
N GLU A 471 -4.66 -25.58 60.83
CA GLU A 471 -4.58 -24.41 61.77
C GLU A 471 -4.23 -23.10 61.04
N TYR A 472 -4.63 -21.89 61.51
CA TYR A 472 -5.97 -21.30 61.76
C TYR A 472 -5.76 -19.74 61.90
N ASP A 473 -6.79 -19.01 62.37
CA ASP A 473 -6.71 -17.70 63.10
C ASP A 473 -6.38 -16.38 62.35
N GLU A 474 -6.95 -15.20 62.70
CA GLU A 474 -8.27 -14.86 63.33
C GLU A 474 -8.50 -13.31 63.33
N TYR A 475 -9.65 -12.83 63.84
CA TYR A 475 -10.02 -11.44 64.26
C TYR A 475 -10.17 -10.30 63.20
N ASP A 476 -11.13 -9.36 63.29
CA ASP A 476 -12.46 -9.34 63.97
C ASP A 476 -13.38 -8.17 63.47
N ASP A 477 -14.59 -8.14 64.04
CA ASP A 477 -15.47 -6.99 64.36
C ASP A 477 -16.50 -6.43 63.34
N ARG A 478 -17.65 -5.95 63.89
CA ARG A 478 -18.88 -5.43 63.22
C ARG A 478 -19.33 -4.08 63.88
N PRO A 479 -20.57 -3.50 63.76
CA PRO A 479 -21.72 -3.63 62.82
C PRO A 479 -21.91 -2.31 62.00
N GLU A 480 -23.02 -1.73 61.52
CA GLU A 480 -24.52 -1.77 61.59
C GLU A 480 -25.11 -1.58 60.15
N LEU A 481 -26.38 -1.82 59.75
CA LEU A 481 -27.75 -1.46 60.20
C LEU A 481 -28.06 0.07 60.11
N THR A 482 -29.23 0.59 59.66
CA THR A 482 -30.53 -0.01 59.27
C THR A 482 -31.32 0.83 58.20
N LEU A 483 -32.55 0.42 57.85
CA LEU A 483 -33.55 0.99 56.89
C LEU A 483 -33.98 2.47 57.05
N ALA A 484 -34.61 3.02 55.99
CA ALA A 484 -35.78 3.91 56.10
C ALA A 484 -36.74 3.79 54.89
N VAL A 485 -38.07 3.86 55.13
CA VAL A 485 -39.16 3.89 54.13
C VAL A 485 -40.23 4.87 54.63
N LEU A 486 -40.86 5.66 53.74
CA LEU A 486 -42.28 6.08 53.79
C LEU A 486 -42.67 7.01 52.62
N GLU A 487 -43.98 7.14 52.38
CA GLU A 487 -44.59 7.86 51.24
C GLU A 487 -45.24 9.20 51.64
N GLU A 488 -45.74 9.89 50.59
CA GLU A 488 -46.97 10.72 50.58
C GLU A 488 -46.91 12.16 51.16
N LYS A 489 -47.02 13.18 50.27
CA LYS A 489 -48.23 14.02 50.09
C LYS A 489 -48.00 15.23 49.16
N PHE A 490 -49.09 15.68 48.54
CA PHE A 490 -49.24 16.86 47.64
C PHE A 490 -48.50 16.78 46.29
N GLY A 491 -49.14 17.02 45.14
CA GLY A 491 -50.57 17.22 44.87
C GLY A 491 -50.82 17.54 43.39
N TYR A 492 -51.81 16.88 42.77
CA TYR A 492 -52.11 16.98 41.33
C TYR A 492 -53.23 17.99 40.99
N ARG A 493 -53.42 18.26 39.68
CA ARG A 493 -54.51 19.05 39.01
C ARG A 493 -54.24 20.56 38.89
N SER A 494 -54.64 21.27 37.82
CA SER A 494 -55.13 20.99 36.44
C SER A 494 -55.03 22.36 35.67
N ILE A 495 -55.34 22.63 34.38
CA ILE A 495 -56.47 22.30 33.49
C ILE A 495 -56.06 22.54 32.01
N ARG A 496 -56.67 21.76 31.10
CA ARG A 496 -57.12 22.02 29.70
C ARG A 496 -57.38 23.52 29.30
N SER A 497 -57.57 23.94 28.03
CA SER A 497 -57.57 23.30 26.69
C SER A 497 -57.74 24.33 25.54
N GLU A 498 -57.37 23.91 24.31
CA GLU A 498 -58.03 24.20 23.01
C GLU A 498 -57.85 25.55 22.23
N LYS A 499 -57.61 25.32 20.91
CA LYS A 499 -58.20 25.97 19.70
C LYS A 499 -57.59 27.24 19.04
N ARG A 500 -56.94 26.95 17.90
CA ARG A 500 -57.18 27.48 16.53
C ARG A 500 -56.88 28.96 16.18
N ALA A 501 -55.78 29.10 15.41
CA ALA A 501 -55.78 29.38 13.96
C ALA A 501 -55.45 30.80 13.41
N LEU A 502 -54.71 30.74 12.29
CA LEU A 502 -54.57 31.67 11.14
C LEU A 502 -53.70 32.95 11.23
N GLU A 503 -52.82 33.00 10.21
CA GLU A 503 -52.36 34.13 9.39
C GLU A 503 -51.37 35.22 9.90
N HIS A 504 -50.32 35.36 9.08
CA HIS A 504 -49.61 36.58 8.67
C HIS A 504 -49.68 37.83 9.58
N SER A 505 -48.51 38.31 10.01
CA SER A 505 -47.85 39.44 9.31
C SER A 505 -46.46 39.80 9.86
N GLN A 506 -45.80 40.67 9.09
CA GLN A 506 -44.49 41.29 9.24
C GLN A 506 -44.25 41.95 10.62
N GLY A 507 -42.99 42.05 11.06
CA GLY A 507 -42.62 42.89 12.20
C GLY A 507 -41.13 42.90 12.56
N GLN A 508 -40.36 43.85 12.02
CA GLN A 508 -39.02 44.14 12.53
C GLN A 508 -39.12 44.89 13.88
N THR A 509 -38.25 44.57 14.85
CA THR A 509 -37.19 45.52 15.29
C THR A 509 -36.21 44.92 16.30
N LYS A 510 -34.93 45.26 16.15
CA LYS A 510 -33.89 45.15 17.21
C LYS A 510 -34.08 46.27 18.25
N LYS A 511 -33.45 46.10 19.43
CA LYS A 511 -32.76 47.09 20.33
C LYS A 511 -32.85 46.55 21.80
N ILE A 512 -31.99 46.78 22.81
CA ILE A 512 -30.89 47.70 23.22
C ILE A 512 -30.48 47.20 24.65
N GLU A 513 -29.37 47.46 25.35
CA GLU A 513 -28.04 48.10 25.21
C GLU A 513 -27.14 47.54 26.36
N THR A 514 -25.83 47.78 26.47
CA THR A 514 -25.15 48.97 27.07
C THR A 514 -23.63 48.65 27.23
N LYS A 515 -22.66 49.56 27.41
CA LYS A 515 -22.39 50.94 26.90
C LYS A 515 -20.95 51.38 27.31
N LEU A 516 -20.43 52.52 26.79
CA LEU A 516 -19.07 53.16 26.86
C LEU A 516 -18.14 52.77 25.68
N GLY A 517 -17.29 53.64 25.09
CA GLY A 517 -17.10 55.11 25.18
C GLY A 517 -15.62 55.56 25.05
N ASP A 518 -15.20 56.75 24.59
CA ASP A 518 -15.91 57.88 23.91
C ASP A 518 -14.89 58.95 23.36
N PHE A 519 -14.96 59.30 22.04
CA PHE A 519 -14.44 60.53 21.35
C PHE A 519 -12.92 60.89 21.31
N PRO A 520 -12.43 61.86 20.45
CA PRO A 520 -13.02 62.60 19.31
C PRO A 520 -12.18 62.62 17.97
N GLU A 521 -12.59 63.43 16.99
CA GLU A 521 -12.21 63.43 15.55
C GLU A 521 -11.15 64.46 15.07
N LYS A 522 -10.67 64.25 13.82
CA LYS A 522 -10.32 65.20 12.70
C LYS A 522 -9.55 64.43 11.60
N THR A 523 -9.51 64.68 10.27
CA THR A 523 -10.09 65.63 9.26
C THR A 523 -9.87 64.97 7.84
N GLN A 524 -10.30 65.42 6.64
CA GLN A 524 -10.94 66.64 6.10
C GLN A 524 -11.69 66.34 4.75
N GLU A 525 -12.37 67.35 4.19
CA GLU A 525 -12.96 67.45 2.83
C GLU A 525 -11.93 67.89 1.75
N ALA A 526 -12.14 67.92 0.41
CA ALA A 526 -12.98 67.14 -0.55
C ALA A 526 -12.74 67.63 -2.03
N ALA A 527 -13.02 66.76 -3.03
CA ALA A 527 -13.37 67.05 -4.47
C ALA A 527 -12.33 67.79 -5.39
N PRO A 528 -12.54 67.93 -6.74
CA PRO A 528 -13.48 67.31 -7.70
C PRO A 528 -12.84 66.72 -9.02
N LEU A 529 -13.66 66.20 -9.95
CA LEU A 529 -13.34 65.82 -11.35
C LEU A 529 -13.76 66.90 -12.38
N PRO A 530 -13.35 66.83 -13.67
CA PRO A 530 -14.37 66.69 -14.74
C PRO A 530 -13.96 65.95 -16.06
N GLU A 531 -14.91 65.19 -16.62
CA GLU A 531 -15.46 65.20 -18.01
C GLU A 531 -14.59 65.09 -19.30
N ALA A 532 -15.05 64.55 -20.45
CA ALA A 532 -16.21 63.69 -20.83
C ALA A 532 -16.14 63.28 -22.34
N ASN A 533 -17.18 62.55 -22.81
CA ASN A 533 -17.59 62.24 -24.21
C ASN A 533 -17.03 60.95 -24.85
N LEU A 534 -17.78 60.19 -25.66
CA LEU A 534 -19.16 60.37 -26.17
C LEU A 534 -19.86 59.00 -26.36
N SER A 535 -21.19 58.97 -26.41
CA SER A 535 -22.05 57.76 -26.42
C SER A 535 -23.12 57.81 -27.52
N GLN A 536 -23.62 56.64 -27.96
CA GLN A 536 -25.04 56.27 -28.27
C GLN A 536 -25.14 55.17 -29.35
N PRO A 537 -26.28 54.46 -29.50
CA PRO A 537 -27.55 54.58 -28.76
C PRO A 537 -28.00 53.31 -28.00
N LEU A 538 -29.05 53.45 -27.18
CA LEU A 538 -29.99 52.37 -26.85
C LEU A 538 -31.19 52.48 -27.80
N ASP A 539 -31.85 51.37 -28.11
CA ASP A 539 -33.25 51.35 -28.57
C ASP A 539 -34.04 50.22 -27.84
N ASP A 540 -35.30 50.51 -27.54
CA ASP A 540 -36.40 49.65 -27.09
C ASP A 540 -36.18 48.54 -26.04
N LEU A 541 -36.36 48.92 -24.77
CA LEU A 541 -36.92 48.04 -23.75
C LEU A 541 -38.40 47.73 -24.05
N SER A 542 -38.71 46.52 -24.52
CA SER A 542 -40.10 46.04 -24.56
C SER A 542 -40.57 45.65 -23.14
N PRO A 543 -41.61 46.30 -22.58
CA PRO A 543 -42.02 46.11 -21.18
C PRO A 543 -42.91 44.87 -21.00
N ASN A 544 -42.45 43.69 -21.46
CA ASN A 544 -43.20 42.45 -21.30
C ASN A 544 -42.37 41.14 -21.38
N GLN A 545 -41.48 40.93 -20.39
CA GLN A 545 -41.24 39.58 -19.87
C GLN A 545 -40.55 39.58 -18.50
N THR A 546 -41.34 39.67 -17.43
CA THR A 546 -40.91 39.30 -16.07
C THR A 546 -40.77 37.78 -15.97
N ARG A 547 -39.83 37.18 -16.70
CA ARG A 547 -39.38 35.81 -16.40
C ARG A 547 -38.58 35.88 -15.11
N SER A 548 -39.13 35.34 -14.03
CA SER A 548 -38.33 34.97 -12.88
C SER A 548 -37.27 33.97 -13.35
N GLN A 549 -36.00 34.36 -13.33
CA GLN A 549 -34.93 33.37 -13.36
C GLN A 549 -35.08 32.53 -12.09
N SER A 550 -35.47 31.27 -12.28
CA SER A 550 -35.45 30.31 -11.19
C SER A 550 -33.99 30.09 -10.84
N TYR A 551 -33.59 30.46 -9.62
CA TYR A 551 -32.28 30.10 -9.11
C TYR A 551 -32.24 28.58 -8.98
N LEU A 552 -31.18 27.96 -9.51
CA LEU A 552 -31.00 26.52 -9.44
C LEU A 552 -31.09 26.07 -7.98
N HIS A 553 -32.02 25.16 -7.70
CA HIS A 553 -32.19 24.56 -6.38
C HIS A 553 -32.47 23.07 -6.55
N PHE A 554 -31.54 22.26 -6.06
CA PHE A 554 -31.61 20.80 -6.13
C PHE A 554 -32.63 20.25 -5.14
N THR A 555 -33.53 19.41 -5.64
CA THR A 555 -34.50 18.63 -4.85
C THR A 555 -34.59 17.21 -5.41
N ILE A 556 -34.69 16.22 -4.53
CA ILE A 556 -34.98 14.82 -4.88
C ILE A 556 -36.45 14.52 -4.62
N ASN A 557 -37.10 13.80 -5.54
CA ASN A 557 -38.52 13.45 -5.43
C ASN A 557 -38.76 12.09 -4.75
N ASP A 558 -37.78 11.17 -4.82
CA ASP A 558 -38.00 9.75 -4.56
C ASP A 558 -36.72 9.07 -4.02
N GLY A 559 -36.48 9.23 -2.71
CA GLY A 559 -35.16 9.03 -2.09
C GLY A 559 -34.67 7.58 -2.01
N ASP A 560 -35.57 6.59 -2.04
CA ASP A 560 -35.24 5.18 -1.78
C ASP A 560 -34.81 4.39 -3.03
N LYS A 561 -34.67 5.06 -4.18
CA LYS A 561 -34.18 4.44 -5.42
C LYS A 561 -32.68 4.14 -5.35
N SER A 562 -32.35 2.90 -5.00
CA SER A 562 -30.99 2.36 -5.05
C SER A 562 -30.46 2.29 -6.49
N ILE A 563 -29.74 3.32 -6.93
CA ILE A 563 -29.09 3.40 -8.24
C ILE A 563 -27.58 3.17 -8.06
N HIS A 564 -27.09 2.03 -8.52
CA HIS A 564 -25.67 1.71 -8.48
C HIS A 564 -24.92 2.32 -9.67
N LYS A 565 -23.77 2.95 -9.41
CA LYS A 565 -22.85 3.47 -10.44
C LYS A 565 -21.42 3.55 -9.89
N ASP A 566 -20.48 2.92 -10.59
CA ASP A 566 -19.06 2.89 -10.20
C ASP A 566 -18.50 4.28 -9.91
N TYR A 567 -17.85 4.43 -8.75
CA TYR A 567 -17.25 5.68 -8.25
C TYR A 567 -18.24 6.81 -7.90
N TYR A 568 -19.55 6.52 -7.82
CA TYR A 568 -20.58 7.45 -7.31
C TYR A 568 -21.33 6.86 -6.10
N HIS A 569 -22.06 7.73 -5.38
CA HIS A 569 -22.97 7.39 -4.28
C HIS A 569 -24.25 8.25 -4.36
N PRO A 570 -25.41 7.76 -3.89
CA PRO A 570 -26.59 8.58 -3.68
C PRO A 570 -26.31 9.74 -2.72
N ILE A 571 -26.89 10.92 -3.01
CA ILE A 571 -26.72 12.12 -2.20
C ILE A 571 -27.40 11.96 -0.83
N SER A 572 -26.72 12.31 0.26
CA SER A 572 -27.36 12.43 1.58
C SER A 572 -28.05 13.80 1.74
N ASP A 573 -29.03 13.92 2.65
CA ASP A 573 -29.66 15.22 2.98
C ASP A 573 -28.63 16.31 3.31
N SER A 574 -27.59 15.93 4.06
CA SER A 574 -26.49 16.84 4.44
C SER A 574 -25.72 17.36 3.22
N GLU A 575 -25.61 16.53 2.18
CA GLU A 575 -24.93 16.84 0.94
C GLU A 575 -25.83 17.52 -0.08
N LEU A 576 -27.14 17.29 -0.05
CA LEU A 576 -28.12 18.05 -0.82
C LEU A 576 -28.16 19.52 -0.33
N VAL A 577 -28.15 19.72 0.99
CA VAL A 577 -27.99 21.05 1.61
C VAL A 577 -26.64 21.69 1.26
N LYS A 578 -25.58 20.88 1.13
CA LYS A 578 -24.22 21.36 0.76
C LYS A 578 -24.11 21.68 -0.74
N LEU A 579 -24.71 20.88 -1.61
CA LEU A 579 -24.78 21.06 -3.07
C LEU A 579 -25.55 22.34 -3.41
N ASN A 580 -26.66 22.59 -2.72
CA ASN A 580 -27.43 23.82 -2.89
C ASN A 580 -26.65 25.11 -2.56
N ARG A 581 -25.58 25.04 -1.74
CA ARG A 581 -24.68 26.20 -1.51
C ARG A 581 -23.81 26.53 -2.73
N TYR A 582 -23.62 25.59 -3.65
CA TYR A 582 -22.90 25.76 -4.91
C TYR A 582 -23.82 25.94 -6.11
N ALA A 583 -25.16 25.87 -5.94
CA ALA A 583 -26.08 25.82 -7.07
C ALA A 583 -26.07 27.08 -7.95
N GLY A 584 -25.88 28.27 -7.35
CA GLY A 584 -25.66 29.50 -8.11
C GLY A 584 -24.40 29.44 -8.99
N ASN A 585 -23.28 28.94 -8.45
CA ASN A 585 -22.04 28.74 -9.19
C ASN A 585 -22.23 27.72 -10.33
N ILE A 586 -22.93 26.61 -10.05
CA ILE A 586 -23.25 25.58 -11.05
C ILE A 586 -24.10 26.17 -12.18
N GLN A 587 -25.14 26.95 -11.86
CA GLN A 587 -25.98 27.61 -12.87
C GLN A 587 -25.21 28.63 -13.71
N GLN A 588 -24.36 29.44 -13.07
CA GLN A 588 -23.53 30.43 -13.76
C GLN A 588 -22.53 29.77 -14.72
N THR A 589 -21.79 28.75 -14.28
CA THR A 589 -20.85 28.03 -15.15
C THR A 589 -21.59 27.18 -16.20
N ALA A 590 -22.77 26.64 -15.90
CA ALA A 590 -23.61 25.94 -16.89
C ALA A 590 -24.03 26.89 -18.03
N GLN A 591 -24.51 28.09 -17.70
CA GLN A 591 -24.84 29.11 -18.68
C GLN A 591 -23.62 29.52 -19.51
N TRP A 592 -22.47 29.81 -18.87
CA TRP A 592 -21.23 30.14 -19.57
C TRP A 592 -20.76 28.99 -20.48
N TYR A 593 -20.84 27.74 -20.02
CA TYR A 593 -20.41 26.57 -20.80
C TYR A 593 -21.28 26.43 -22.04
N LEU A 594 -22.60 26.51 -21.88
CA LEU A 594 -23.59 26.44 -22.97
C LEU A 594 -23.34 27.54 -24.02
N ASP A 595 -23.20 28.79 -23.58
CA ASP A 595 -23.03 29.93 -24.49
C ASP A 595 -21.64 29.94 -25.16
N THR A 596 -20.58 29.62 -24.41
CA THR A 596 -19.18 29.83 -24.82
C THR A 596 -18.56 28.62 -25.51
N VAL A 597 -18.63 27.42 -24.91
CA VAL A 597 -17.83 26.26 -25.37
C VAL A 597 -18.63 25.05 -25.83
N ALA A 598 -19.89 24.91 -25.43
CA ALA A 598 -20.71 23.74 -25.76
C ALA A 598 -20.84 23.53 -27.28
N ASP A 599 -20.88 22.26 -27.70
CA ASP A 599 -21.00 21.81 -29.10
C ASP A 599 -20.00 22.50 -30.03
N SER A 600 -18.76 22.70 -29.55
CA SER A 600 -17.71 23.36 -30.32
C SER A 600 -16.34 22.73 -30.08
N LYS A 601 -15.44 22.92 -31.04
CA LYS A 601 -14.01 22.62 -30.87
C LYS A 601 -13.30 23.87 -30.38
N ILE A 602 -12.59 23.76 -29.27
CA ILE A 602 -11.64 24.76 -28.82
C ILE A 602 -10.24 24.35 -29.31
N ILE A 603 -9.57 25.27 -30.00
CA ILE A 603 -8.28 25.04 -30.66
C ILE A 603 -7.24 25.92 -29.99
N TYR A 604 -6.26 25.29 -29.35
CA TYR A 604 -5.15 25.95 -28.66
C TYR A 604 -3.92 25.88 -29.57
N PHE A 605 -3.41 27.03 -30.02
CA PHE A 605 -2.06 27.10 -30.58
C PHE A 605 -1.06 27.24 -29.45
N TYR A 606 0.03 26.47 -29.47
CA TYR A 606 1.08 26.51 -28.45
C TYR A 606 2.47 26.39 -29.06
N GLN A 607 3.48 26.84 -28.31
CA GLN A 607 4.87 26.79 -28.73
C GLN A 607 5.57 25.50 -28.23
N GLU A 608 6.36 24.88 -29.10
CA GLU A 608 7.21 23.73 -28.80
C GLU A 608 8.59 23.93 -29.46
N GLY A 609 9.51 24.58 -28.74
CA GLY A 609 10.77 25.07 -29.30
C GLY A 609 10.53 26.19 -30.32
N ASP A 610 11.13 26.07 -31.51
CA ASP A 610 10.90 27.00 -32.63
C ASP A 610 9.62 26.69 -33.45
N VAL A 611 8.85 25.64 -33.07
CA VAL A 611 7.67 25.17 -33.80
C VAL A 611 6.39 25.63 -33.09
N VAL A 612 5.38 26.01 -33.87
CA VAL A 612 4.01 26.27 -33.37
C VAL A 612 3.12 25.10 -33.75
N ASN A 613 2.58 24.43 -32.74
CA ASN A 613 1.70 23.28 -32.88
C ASN A 613 0.27 23.64 -32.42
N SER A 614 -0.70 22.77 -32.67
CA SER A 614 -2.09 22.94 -32.21
C SER A 614 -2.61 21.74 -31.40
N LEU A 615 -3.62 22.00 -30.58
CA LEU A 615 -4.44 21.01 -29.89
C LEU A 615 -5.92 21.33 -30.14
N GLN A 616 -6.65 20.39 -30.71
CA GLN A 616 -8.12 20.42 -30.73
C GLN A 616 -8.68 19.77 -29.46
N VAL A 617 -9.69 20.39 -28.85
CA VAL A 617 -10.46 19.82 -27.74
C VAL A 617 -11.95 20.03 -28.03
N THR A 618 -12.72 18.94 -28.07
CA THR A 618 -14.18 18.98 -28.30
C THR A 618 -14.90 19.17 -26.96
N PHE A 619 -15.73 20.21 -26.85
CA PHE A 619 -16.51 20.56 -25.66
C PHE A 619 -18.01 20.28 -25.90
N ASP A 620 -18.40 19.01 -25.97
CA ASP A 620 -19.82 18.64 -26.10
C ASP A 620 -20.61 18.94 -24.81
N LYS A 621 -21.95 19.05 -24.91
CA LYS A 621 -22.85 19.28 -23.77
C LYS A 621 -22.77 18.21 -22.67
N ASP A 622 -22.65 16.92 -23.03
CA ASP A 622 -22.60 15.80 -22.08
C ASP A 622 -21.37 15.87 -21.14
N LYS A 623 -20.23 16.41 -21.63
CA LYS A 623 -18.98 16.47 -20.87
C LYS A 623 -19.06 17.35 -19.62
N PHE A 624 -19.96 18.33 -19.57
CA PHE A 624 -20.15 19.22 -18.43
C PHE A 624 -20.45 18.46 -17.12
N GLN A 625 -21.17 17.33 -17.20
CA GLN A 625 -21.51 16.48 -16.05
C GLN A 625 -20.25 15.91 -15.36
N HIS A 626 -19.19 15.64 -16.13
CA HIS A 626 -17.89 15.19 -15.59
C HIS A 626 -17.10 16.32 -14.91
N LEU A 627 -17.29 17.58 -15.33
CA LEU A 627 -16.63 18.75 -14.75
C LEU A 627 -17.23 19.14 -13.39
N THR A 628 -18.54 18.95 -13.19
CA THR A 628 -19.19 19.15 -11.89
C THR A 628 -19.04 17.94 -10.97
N GLY A 629 -19.11 16.72 -11.52
CA GLY A 629 -19.23 15.50 -10.73
C GLY A 629 -20.61 15.31 -10.08
N VAL A 630 -21.65 15.98 -10.60
CA VAL A 630 -23.04 15.90 -10.13
C VAL A 630 -23.87 15.15 -11.19
N PHE A 631 -24.42 14.00 -10.84
CA PHE A 631 -25.15 13.13 -11.76
C PHE A 631 -26.61 12.98 -11.33
N PRO A 632 -27.50 13.92 -11.69
CA PRO A 632 -28.94 13.74 -11.51
C PRO A 632 -29.48 12.55 -12.32
N HIS A 633 -30.54 11.94 -11.79
CA HIS A 633 -31.29 10.88 -12.44
C HIS A 633 -32.79 11.17 -12.36
N LYS A 634 -33.46 10.98 -13.48
CA LYS A 634 -34.91 11.16 -13.69
C LYS A 634 -35.30 10.41 -14.96
N GLU A 635 -36.57 10.03 -15.11
CA GLU A 635 -37.04 9.43 -16.36
C GLU A 635 -36.76 10.36 -17.56
N GLY A 636 -36.05 9.85 -18.57
CA GLY A 636 -35.63 10.61 -19.76
C GLY A 636 -34.39 11.53 -19.58
N GLN A 637 -33.75 11.57 -18.40
CA GLN A 637 -32.59 12.43 -18.16
C GLN A 637 -31.37 12.02 -18.98
N THR A 638 -30.81 12.94 -19.77
CA THR A 638 -29.51 12.77 -20.45
C THR A 638 -28.44 13.68 -19.84
N ALA A 639 -27.16 13.37 -20.12
CA ALA A 639 -26.04 14.23 -19.73
C ALA A 639 -26.10 15.61 -20.41
N GLU A 640 -26.57 15.67 -21.66
CA GLU A 640 -26.79 16.94 -22.37
C GLU A 640 -27.93 17.76 -21.73
N GLN A 641 -29.07 17.11 -21.45
CA GLN A 641 -30.22 17.75 -20.80
C GLN A 641 -29.85 18.28 -19.42
N THR A 642 -28.97 17.58 -18.69
CA THR A 642 -28.48 18.03 -17.37
C THR A 642 -27.80 19.40 -17.41
N LEU A 643 -27.01 19.71 -18.45
CA LEU A 643 -26.42 21.04 -18.63
C LEU A 643 -27.49 22.10 -18.90
N VAL A 644 -28.47 21.78 -19.75
CA VAL A 644 -29.60 22.68 -20.10
C VAL A 644 -30.46 22.97 -18.86
N ASP A 645 -30.77 21.94 -18.07
CA ASP A 645 -31.53 22.03 -16.83
C ASP A 645 -30.81 22.93 -15.81
N PHE A 646 -29.51 22.70 -15.58
CA PHE A 646 -28.72 23.47 -14.61
C PHE A 646 -28.65 24.95 -14.99
N ALA A 647 -28.44 25.28 -16.28
CA ALA A 647 -28.46 26.67 -16.76
C ALA A 647 -29.85 27.32 -16.57
N GLN A 648 -30.92 26.59 -16.89
CA GLN A 648 -32.31 27.07 -16.74
C GLN A 648 -32.82 27.10 -15.28
N GLY A 649 -32.04 26.62 -14.31
CA GLY A 649 -32.42 26.59 -12.90
C GLY A 649 -33.29 25.40 -12.50
N GLN A 650 -33.39 24.38 -13.35
CA GLN A 650 -34.16 23.17 -13.09
C GLN A 650 -33.30 22.19 -12.26
N GLY A 651 -33.63 22.07 -10.96
CA GLY A 651 -32.93 21.19 -10.03
C GLY A 651 -33.74 20.00 -9.50
N ALA A 652 -34.96 19.78 -10.01
CA ALA A 652 -35.90 18.77 -9.52
C ALA A 652 -35.77 17.43 -10.26
N PHE A 653 -35.12 16.47 -9.60
CA PHE A 653 -34.78 15.14 -10.10
C PHE A 653 -35.34 14.05 -9.18
N ASP A 654 -35.31 12.80 -9.62
CA ASP A 654 -35.84 11.71 -8.79
C ASP A 654 -34.77 11.28 -7.78
N ALA A 655 -33.52 11.16 -8.23
CA ALA A 655 -32.33 10.97 -7.40
C ALA A 655 -31.14 11.81 -7.92
N ILE A 656 -30.10 11.99 -7.10
CA ILE A 656 -28.82 12.60 -7.50
C ILE A 656 -27.68 11.75 -6.98
N LEU A 657 -26.71 11.46 -7.85
CA LEU A 657 -25.47 10.75 -7.54
C LEU A 657 -24.29 11.73 -7.49
N LEU A 658 -23.43 11.62 -6.47
CA LEU A 658 -22.21 12.42 -6.31
C LEU A 658 -20.95 11.57 -6.46
N ALA A 659 -19.86 12.15 -6.96
CA ALA A 659 -18.58 11.47 -7.14
C ALA A 659 -17.92 11.19 -5.78
N ASN A 660 -17.44 9.96 -5.60
CA ASN A 660 -16.96 9.44 -4.31
C ASN A 660 -15.76 10.22 -3.75
N LYS A 661 -15.52 10.05 -2.43
CA LYS A 661 -14.39 10.66 -1.69
C LYS A 661 -14.41 12.20 -1.71
N GLY A 662 -15.60 12.80 -1.82
CA GLY A 662 -15.80 14.25 -1.83
C GLY A 662 -15.39 14.96 -3.14
N ALA A 663 -15.04 14.20 -4.19
CA ALA A 663 -14.48 14.75 -5.43
C ALA A 663 -15.39 15.80 -6.10
N THR A 664 -16.72 15.64 -6.03
CA THR A 664 -17.68 16.66 -6.48
C THR A 664 -17.43 18.00 -5.81
N PHE A 665 -17.35 18.05 -4.47
CA PHE A 665 -17.20 19.31 -3.75
C PHE A 665 -15.82 19.95 -3.94
N ASP A 666 -14.79 19.18 -4.31
CA ASP A 666 -13.50 19.73 -4.71
C ASP A 666 -13.51 20.31 -6.13
N LYS A 667 -14.31 19.75 -7.05
CA LYS A 667 -14.60 20.34 -8.37
C LYS A 667 -15.42 21.63 -8.25
N LEU A 668 -16.50 21.60 -7.48
CA LEU A 668 -17.41 22.74 -7.31
C LEU A 668 -16.76 23.97 -6.66
N LYS A 669 -15.65 23.81 -5.91
CA LYS A 669 -14.85 24.92 -5.35
C LYS A 669 -14.15 25.78 -6.41
N VAL A 670 -13.86 25.22 -7.59
CA VAL A 670 -13.12 25.91 -8.68
C VAL A 670 -13.91 25.99 -9.98
N LEU A 671 -15.20 25.60 -9.96
CA LEU A 671 -16.05 25.58 -11.13
C LEU A 671 -16.33 26.98 -11.71
N LEU A 672 -16.25 28.04 -10.90
CA LEU A 672 -16.36 29.42 -11.40
C LEU A 672 -15.15 29.83 -12.23
N GLU A 673 -13.97 29.28 -11.96
CA GLU A 673 -12.72 29.67 -12.66
C GLU A 673 -12.53 28.91 -13.98
N LEU A 674 -13.45 28.00 -14.33
CA LEU A 674 -13.45 27.27 -15.60
C LEU A 674 -13.26 28.17 -16.85
N PRO A 675 -13.75 29.43 -16.93
CA PRO A 675 -13.47 30.31 -18.05
C PRO A 675 -11.98 30.60 -18.29
N ALA A 676 -11.13 30.61 -17.24
CA ALA A 676 -9.70 30.86 -17.38
C ALA A 676 -8.96 29.80 -18.22
N ILE A 677 -9.58 28.66 -18.52
CA ILE A 677 -8.98 27.63 -19.39
C ILE A 677 -9.03 27.99 -20.88
N VAL A 678 -9.83 28.98 -21.31
CA VAL A 678 -9.85 29.44 -22.71
C VAL A 678 -9.03 30.71 -22.95
N GLU A 679 -8.30 31.19 -21.95
CA GLU A 679 -7.40 32.33 -22.06
C GLU A 679 -6.00 31.94 -22.55
N ALA A 680 -5.32 32.85 -23.23
CA ALA A 680 -4.05 32.58 -23.91
C ALA A 680 -2.79 32.79 -23.02
N ASP A 681 -2.98 33.01 -21.72
CA ASP A 681 -1.96 32.89 -20.68
C ASP A 681 -1.93 31.48 -20.03
N SER A 682 -2.83 30.59 -20.46
CA SER A 682 -2.84 29.18 -20.08
C SER A 682 -1.64 28.40 -20.64
N PHE A 683 -1.40 27.23 -20.05
CA PHE A 683 -0.30 26.34 -20.37
C PHE A 683 -0.79 24.93 -20.71
N TYR A 684 -0.26 24.35 -21.78
CA TYR A 684 -0.58 23.00 -22.24
C TYR A 684 0.48 21.99 -21.80
N PHE A 685 0.04 20.79 -21.41
CA PHE A 685 0.87 19.62 -21.12
C PHE A 685 0.46 18.45 -22.01
N GLY A 686 1.39 17.94 -22.81
CA GLY A 686 1.11 17.03 -23.94
C GLY A 686 1.29 15.53 -23.68
N ASP A 687 2.16 15.16 -22.75
CA ASP A 687 2.28 13.82 -22.18
C ASP A 687 2.34 13.92 -20.65
N LEU A 688 1.56 13.07 -20.00
CA LEU A 688 1.35 13.04 -18.54
C LEU A 688 1.61 11.65 -17.94
N SER A 689 2.28 10.76 -18.68
CA SER A 689 2.59 9.39 -18.26
C SER A 689 3.41 9.37 -16.96
N GLU A 690 4.36 10.31 -16.84
CA GLU A 690 5.21 10.53 -15.66
C GLU A 690 4.51 11.32 -14.52
N VAL A 691 3.23 11.67 -14.65
CA VAL A 691 2.45 12.40 -13.63
C VAL A 691 1.45 11.45 -12.96
N PRO A 692 1.80 10.82 -11.81
CA PRO A 692 1.08 9.64 -11.32
C PRO A 692 -0.39 9.89 -10.99
N LYS A 693 -0.72 11.12 -10.58
CA LYS A 693 -2.09 11.54 -10.25
C LYS A 693 -3.01 11.65 -11.48
N LEU A 694 -2.45 11.92 -12.67
CA LEU A 694 -3.21 12.07 -13.91
C LEU A 694 -3.20 10.78 -14.72
N HIS A 695 -2.05 10.09 -14.79
CA HIS A 695 -1.94 8.73 -15.32
C HIS A 695 -2.90 7.74 -14.61
N SER A 696 -2.98 7.76 -13.27
CA SER A 696 -3.92 6.89 -12.52
C SER A 696 -5.42 7.23 -12.72
N LEU A 697 -5.74 8.34 -13.38
CA LEU A 697 -7.09 8.72 -13.79
C LEU A 697 -7.33 8.50 -15.29
N ASN A 698 -6.36 7.94 -16.03
CA ASN A 698 -6.37 7.78 -17.49
C ASN A 698 -6.53 9.13 -18.23
N MET A 699 -5.82 10.15 -17.75
CA MET A 699 -5.76 11.50 -18.33
C MET A 699 -4.39 11.72 -18.96
N ASN A 700 -4.34 11.91 -20.28
CA ASN A 700 -3.09 11.97 -21.06
C ASN A 700 -2.62 13.40 -21.38
N LYS A 701 -3.52 14.38 -21.35
CA LYS A 701 -3.26 15.80 -21.68
C LYS A 701 -3.89 16.73 -20.64
N ALA A 702 -3.40 17.96 -20.50
CA ALA A 702 -4.01 18.95 -19.61
C ALA A 702 -3.80 20.41 -20.05
N ILE A 703 -4.71 21.29 -19.62
CA ILE A 703 -4.59 22.76 -19.68
C ILE A 703 -4.56 23.30 -18.24
N LYS A 704 -3.61 24.18 -17.94
CA LYS A 704 -3.44 24.91 -16.66
C LYS A 704 -3.72 26.40 -16.91
N SER A 705 -4.51 27.09 -16.08
CA SER A 705 -4.60 28.56 -16.20
C SER A 705 -3.34 29.24 -15.67
N GLY A 706 -3.03 30.45 -16.15
CA GLY A 706 -1.81 31.17 -15.75
C GLY A 706 -1.83 31.71 -14.32
N ASP A 707 -3.03 31.94 -13.77
CA ASP A 707 -3.31 32.81 -12.64
C ASP A 707 -4.14 32.15 -11.52
N GLU A 708 -5.29 31.54 -11.84
CA GLU A 708 -6.31 31.06 -10.88
C GLU A 708 -6.03 29.66 -10.28
N ASP A 709 -4.84 29.11 -10.49
CA ASP A 709 -4.40 27.81 -9.95
C ASP A 709 -5.44 26.68 -10.18
N ILE A 710 -5.86 26.50 -11.43
CA ILE A 710 -6.69 25.37 -11.88
C ILE A 710 -6.04 24.55 -13.00
N VAL A 711 -6.44 23.29 -13.10
CA VAL A 711 -6.09 22.38 -14.19
C VAL A 711 -7.35 21.70 -14.73
N LEU A 712 -7.55 21.79 -16.04
CA LEU A 712 -8.48 20.96 -16.80
C LEU A 712 -7.74 19.75 -17.35
N ALA A 713 -8.01 18.58 -16.77
CA ALA A 713 -7.52 17.31 -17.27
C ALA A 713 -8.37 16.86 -18.48
N LEU A 714 -7.67 16.49 -19.54
CA LEU A 714 -8.23 16.06 -20.82
C LEU A 714 -7.97 14.56 -21.02
N ARG A 715 -8.84 13.94 -21.82
CA ARG A 715 -8.68 12.57 -22.28
C ARG A 715 -8.84 12.50 -23.78
N THR A 716 -7.95 11.77 -24.46
CA THR A 716 -8.12 11.37 -25.86
C THR A 716 -8.74 9.96 -25.93
N VAL A 717 -9.72 9.78 -26.82
CA VAL A 717 -10.26 8.47 -27.25
C VAL A 717 -10.52 8.58 -28.74
N ASP A 718 -10.09 7.59 -29.53
CA ASP A 718 -10.28 7.52 -30.99
C ASP A 718 -9.81 8.81 -31.71
N ASP A 719 -8.60 9.26 -31.37
CA ASP A 719 -7.97 10.55 -31.69
C ASP A 719 -8.75 11.84 -31.28
N VAL A 720 -10.00 11.75 -30.82
CA VAL A 720 -10.77 12.89 -30.28
C VAL A 720 -10.38 13.19 -28.83
N THR A 721 -9.96 14.43 -28.56
CA THR A 721 -9.63 14.90 -27.19
C THR A 721 -10.79 15.72 -26.62
N PHE A 722 -11.18 15.45 -25.37
CA PHE A 722 -12.32 16.11 -24.70
C PHE A 722 -12.04 16.37 -23.20
N PRO A 723 -12.75 17.33 -22.58
CA PRO A 723 -12.59 17.65 -21.15
C PRO A 723 -13.18 16.54 -20.28
N ALA A 724 -12.41 16.07 -19.28
CA ALA A 724 -12.77 14.90 -18.48
C ALA A 724 -12.74 15.15 -16.95
N SER A 725 -11.92 16.08 -16.46
CA SER A 725 -12.04 16.55 -15.07
C SER A 725 -11.44 17.94 -14.87
N LEU A 726 -12.20 18.83 -14.22
CA LEU A 726 -11.63 20.03 -13.60
C LEU A 726 -10.94 19.64 -12.27
N MET A 727 -9.88 20.36 -11.90
CA MET A 727 -9.13 20.18 -10.66
C MET A 727 -8.58 21.53 -10.16
N LYS A 728 -8.51 21.72 -8.83
CA LYS A 728 -7.63 22.76 -8.27
C LYS A 728 -6.16 22.33 -8.37
N LEU A 729 -5.31 23.23 -8.85
CA LEU A 729 -3.87 23.11 -8.80
C LEU A 729 -3.41 23.33 -7.36
N ARG A 730 -3.02 22.24 -6.70
CA ARG A 730 -2.43 22.24 -5.36
C ARG A 730 -0.93 22.02 -5.47
N GLU A 731 -0.13 22.46 -4.49
CA GLU A 731 1.35 22.46 -4.60
C GLU A 731 1.92 21.11 -5.03
N GLY A 732 1.43 19.99 -4.47
CA GLY A 732 1.89 18.65 -4.88
C GLY A 732 1.64 18.31 -6.36
N LEU A 733 0.57 18.81 -6.99
CA LEU A 733 0.32 18.65 -8.43
C LEU A 733 1.04 19.72 -9.26
N LYS A 734 1.20 20.94 -8.72
CA LYS A 734 1.96 22.05 -9.32
C LYS A 734 3.41 21.64 -9.53
N LEU A 735 4.04 21.12 -8.49
CA LEU A 735 5.38 20.53 -8.53
C LEU A 735 5.45 19.35 -9.51
N GLN A 736 4.48 18.43 -9.55
CA GLN A 736 4.49 17.30 -10.51
C GLN A 736 4.45 17.77 -11.97
N LEU A 737 3.63 18.78 -12.29
CA LEU A 737 3.57 19.36 -13.62
C LEU A 737 4.85 20.14 -13.98
N GLU A 738 5.39 20.94 -13.05
CA GLU A 738 6.66 21.66 -13.23
C GLU A 738 7.86 20.71 -13.44
N HIS A 739 7.91 19.59 -12.70
CA HIS A 739 8.99 18.59 -12.83
C HIS A 739 8.94 17.83 -14.16
N SER A 740 7.78 17.73 -14.82
CA SER A 740 7.66 17.11 -16.15
C SER A 740 8.48 17.83 -17.23
N LYS A 741 8.69 19.15 -17.08
CA LYS A 741 9.24 20.07 -18.08
C LYS A 741 8.51 20.04 -19.43
N GLN A 742 7.24 19.62 -19.45
CA GLN A 742 6.41 19.59 -20.65
C GLN A 742 5.47 20.79 -20.79
N GLU A 743 5.63 21.82 -19.94
CA GLU A 743 4.83 23.04 -19.96
C GLU A 743 5.06 23.81 -21.27
N ARG A 744 3.99 23.99 -22.05
CA ARG A 744 3.99 24.67 -23.36
C ARG A 744 3.11 25.92 -23.29
N THR A 745 3.70 27.08 -23.56
CA THR A 745 2.96 28.36 -23.58
C THR A 745 1.90 28.36 -24.68
N VAL A 746 0.65 28.67 -24.32
CA VAL A 746 -0.41 28.92 -25.32
C VAL A 746 -0.18 30.28 -25.96
N LEU A 747 -0.33 30.34 -27.28
CA LEU A 747 -0.15 31.53 -28.10
C LEU A 747 -1.48 32.18 -28.49
N GLY A 748 -2.55 31.37 -28.59
CA GLY A 748 -3.89 31.83 -28.93
C GLY A 748 -4.92 30.72 -28.86
N VAL A 749 -6.15 31.09 -28.52
CA VAL A 749 -7.29 30.17 -28.32
C VAL A 749 -8.42 30.56 -29.25
N TYR A 750 -8.91 29.59 -30.03
CA TYR A 750 -9.96 29.76 -31.03
C TYR A 750 -11.10 28.77 -30.79
N ARG A 751 -12.29 29.10 -31.26
CA ARG A 751 -13.48 28.23 -31.25
C ARG A 751 -13.98 28.01 -32.66
N GLU A 752 -14.12 26.75 -33.08
CA GLU A 752 -14.92 26.36 -34.25
C GLU A 752 -16.29 25.82 -33.77
N ARG A 753 -17.38 26.53 -34.07
CA ARG A 753 -18.77 26.10 -33.85
C ARG A 753 -19.55 26.30 -35.16
N ASP A 754 -20.29 25.29 -35.61
CA ASP A 754 -21.05 25.34 -36.88
C ASP A 754 -20.23 25.76 -38.13
N GLY A 755 -18.93 25.46 -38.15
CA GLY A 755 -17.99 25.88 -39.19
C GLY A 755 -17.60 27.38 -39.14
N VAL A 756 -18.05 28.12 -38.12
CA VAL A 756 -17.65 29.49 -37.83
C VAL A 756 -16.49 29.48 -36.83
N ILE A 757 -15.36 30.06 -37.23
CA ILE A 757 -14.17 30.24 -36.39
C ILE A 757 -14.24 31.61 -35.70
N ASN A 758 -14.17 31.61 -34.36
CA ASN A 758 -14.00 32.80 -33.54
C ASN A 758 -12.66 32.76 -32.80
N GLN A 759 -12.02 33.91 -32.63
CA GLN A 759 -10.92 34.09 -31.67
C GLN A 759 -11.53 34.28 -30.29
N LEU A 760 -11.09 33.51 -29.29
CA LEU A 760 -11.48 33.70 -27.89
C LEU A 760 -10.44 34.57 -27.19
N SER A 761 -9.16 34.15 -27.21
CA SER A 761 -8.06 34.83 -26.55
C SER A 761 -6.77 34.78 -27.40
N ILE A 762 -5.84 35.71 -27.16
CA ILE A 762 -4.58 35.81 -27.92
C ILE A 762 -3.45 36.35 -27.04
N ASN A 763 -2.29 35.70 -27.08
CA ASN A 763 -1.15 36.10 -26.27
C ASN A 763 -0.35 37.22 -26.97
N GLU A 764 -0.70 38.48 -26.69
CA GLU A 764 -0.06 39.64 -27.33
C GLU A 764 1.44 39.81 -26.95
N GLU A 765 1.97 39.08 -25.97
CA GLU A 765 3.42 39.06 -25.69
C GLU A 765 4.20 38.36 -26.79
N TYR A 766 3.66 37.27 -27.34
CA TYR A 766 4.28 36.49 -28.40
C TYR A 766 3.72 36.83 -29.80
N VAL A 767 2.41 37.10 -29.90
CA VAL A 767 1.69 37.21 -31.18
C VAL A 767 1.39 38.66 -31.55
N LYS A 768 2.26 39.28 -32.35
CA LYS A 768 2.22 40.74 -32.65
C LYS A 768 1.26 41.17 -33.76
N ASP A 769 0.70 40.24 -34.53
CA ASP A 769 -0.28 40.53 -35.60
C ASP A 769 -1.75 40.52 -35.11
N LYS A 770 -1.95 40.22 -33.81
CA LYS A 770 -3.23 39.95 -33.12
C LYS A 770 -3.95 38.66 -33.56
N GLY A 771 -3.22 37.66 -34.06
CA GLY A 771 -3.73 36.32 -34.36
C GLY A 771 -4.21 36.12 -35.80
N LYS A 772 -3.78 36.97 -36.75
CA LYS A 772 -4.23 36.89 -38.14
C LYS A 772 -3.65 35.69 -38.87
N ALA A 773 -2.38 35.38 -38.67
CA ALA A 773 -1.73 34.19 -39.22
C ALA A 773 -2.43 32.90 -38.78
N PHE A 774 -2.80 32.80 -37.49
CA PHE A 774 -3.58 31.67 -36.96
C PHE A 774 -4.98 31.61 -37.60
N LEU A 775 -5.66 32.75 -37.77
CA LEU A 775 -6.94 32.82 -38.48
C LEU A 775 -6.84 32.48 -39.98
N GLU A 776 -5.67 32.59 -40.61
CA GLU A 776 -5.43 32.14 -41.99
C GLU A 776 -5.14 30.63 -42.04
N ILE A 777 -4.28 30.12 -41.15
CA ILE A 777 -4.03 28.68 -40.95
C ILE A 777 -5.33 27.90 -40.73
N LEU A 778 -6.20 28.36 -39.83
CA LEU A 778 -7.47 27.70 -39.53
C LEU A 778 -8.47 27.74 -40.71
N LYS A 779 -8.43 28.76 -41.56
CA LYS A 779 -9.30 28.86 -42.75
C LYS A 779 -8.85 27.93 -43.87
N ASN A 780 -7.54 27.79 -44.06
CA ASN A 780 -6.97 26.88 -45.06
C ASN A 780 -7.02 25.41 -44.62
N LYS A 781 -7.03 25.17 -43.29
CA LYS A 781 -6.79 23.88 -42.62
C LYS A 781 -5.34 23.38 -42.74
N ASP A 782 -4.40 24.32 -42.85
CA ASP A 782 -2.95 24.06 -42.97
C ASP A 782 -2.30 23.81 -41.59
N PHE A 783 -2.77 22.80 -40.83
CA PHE A 783 -2.18 22.45 -39.52
C PHE A 783 -1.95 20.94 -39.35
N GLU A 784 -0.78 20.58 -38.84
CA GLU A 784 -0.47 19.21 -38.41
C GLU A 784 -0.88 19.00 -36.95
N GLU A 785 -1.50 17.86 -36.65
CA GLU A 785 -1.98 17.52 -35.31
C GLU A 785 -0.97 16.63 -34.58
N VAL A 786 -0.63 16.99 -33.33
CA VAL A 786 0.37 16.25 -32.54
C VAL A 786 -0.20 14.93 -32.03
N LYS A 787 -0.03 13.89 -32.86
CA LYS A 787 -0.24 12.49 -32.49
C LYS A 787 0.81 12.04 -31.47
N THR A 788 0.35 11.64 -30.28
CA THR A 788 1.18 11.05 -29.24
C THR A 788 1.74 9.70 -29.69
N GLN A 789 3.00 9.41 -29.35
CA GLN A 789 3.76 8.31 -29.98
C GLN A 789 3.22 6.90 -29.68
N GLU A 790 2.36 6.72 -28.69
CA GLU A 790 1.78 5.42 -28.32
C GLU A 790 0.69 4.92 -29.30
N THR A 791 0.03 5.81 -30.06
CA THR A 791 -1.05 5.41 -31.00
C THR A 791 -0.53 4.82 -32.32
N ILE A 792 0.74 5.07 -32.66
CA ILE A 792 1.34 4.80 -33.98
C ILE A 792 1.38 3.30 -34.34
N VAL A 793 1.24 2.40 -33.37
CA VAL A 793 1.50 0.95 -33.54
C VAL A 793 0.27 0.13 -33.97
N LYS A 794 -0.94 0.72 -34.05
CA LYS A 794 -2.18 -0.08 -34.29
C LYS A 794 -3.09 0.28 -35.46
N GLU A 795 -3.11 1.51 -35.98
CA GLU A 795 -4.04 1.88 -37.07
C GLU A 795 -3.42 2.69 -38.22
N GLU A 796 -2.62 2.02 -39.07
CA GLU A 796 -2.51 2.43 -40.48
C GLU A 796 -2.16 1.25 -41.43
N LEU A 797 -2.90 0.15 -41.33
CA LEU A 797 -2.73 -1.03 -42.20
C LEU A 797 -3.39 -0.78 -43.58
N GLY A 798 -2.84 0.16 -44.36
CA GLY A 798 -3.54 0.73 -45.53
C GLY A 798 -2.66 1.44 -46.58
N LYS A 799 -1.51 0.87 -46.96
CA LYS A 799 -0.71 1.36 -48.11
C LYS A 799 -0.52 0.29 -49.19
N ALA A 800 -0.15 0.76 -50.39
CA ALA A 800 -0.22 -0.01 -51.62
C ALA A 800 0.68 -1.26 -51.62
N ARG A 801 0.34 -2.22 -52.49
CA ARG A 801 1.07 -3.47 -52.64
C ARG A 801 2.51 -3.21 -53.11
N ASP A 802 3.44 -3.73 -52.33
CA ASP A 802 4.85 -3.93 -52.64
C ASP A 802 5.04 -5.45 -52.53
N SER A 803 5.27 -6.12 -53.66
CA SER A 803 5.21 -7.57 -53.77
C SER A 803 6.58 -8.26 -53.71
N ASP A 804 7.69 -7.52 -53.64
CA ASP A 804 9.04 -8.09 -53.43
C ASP A 804 9.79 -7.52 -52.20
N GLY A 805 9.35 -6.39 -51.66
CA GLY A 805 9.82 -5.81 -50.40
C GLY A 805 11.01 -4.85 -50.54
N ASP A 806 11.34 -4.34 -51.73
CA ASP A 806 12.42 -3.35 -51.90
C ASP A 806 12.07 -1.94 -51.34
N GLY A 807 10.79 -1.66 -51.08
CA GLY A 807 10.29 -0.37 -50.59
C GLY A 807 9.68 0.54 -51.66
N VAL A 808 9.60 0.08 -52.92
CA VAL A 808 8.87 0.72 -54.03
C VAL A 808 7.61 -0.09 -54.34
N SER A 809 6.45 0.58 -54.49
CA SER A 809 5.19 -0.14 -54.72
C SER A 809 5.07 -0.67 -56.16
N ASP A 810 4.32 -1.76 -56.33
CA ASP A 810 4.09 -2.43 -57.62
C ASP A 810 3.59 -1.49 -58.72
N GLU A 811 2.93 -0.39 -58.35
CA GLU A 811 2.35 0.60 -59.26
C GLU A 811 3.36 1.66 -59.69
N VAL A 812 4.28 2.05 -58.80
CA VAL A 812 5.43 2.90 -59.14
C VAL A 812 6.40 2.12 -60.03
N GLU A 813 6.72 0.87 -59.68
CA GLU A 813 7.51 -0.07 -60.50
C GLU A 813 6.95 -0.20 -61.93
N ARG A 814 5.65 -0.49 -62.07
CA ARG A 814 4.97 -0.56 -63.38
C ARG A 814 4.94 0.76 -64.13
N SER A 815 5.01 1.91 -63.45
CA SER A 815 5.14 3.23 -64.10
C SER A 815 6.57 3.51 -64.60
N LEU A 816 7.57 2.93 -63.96
CA LEU A 816 9.00 3.05 -64.31
C LEU A 816 9.47 1.98 -65.32
N GLY A 817 8.70 0.89 -65.48
CA GLY A 817 9.02 -0.21 -66.39
C GLY A 817 9.92 -1.29 -65.77
N THR A 818 9.99 -1.34 -64.44
CA THR A 818 10.63 -2.39 -63.64
C THR A 818 9.65 -3.54 -63.33
N ASP A 819 10.11 -4.58 -62.62
CA ASP A 819 9.41 -5.86 -62.48
C ASP A 819 9.02 -6.10 -61.00
N PRO A 820 7.74 -5.88 -60.61
CA PRO A 820 7.24 -5.85 -59.21
C PRO A 820 7.41 -7.12 -58.35
N TYR A 821 8.17 -8.10 -58.81
CA TYR A 821 8.39 -9.39 -58.16
C TYR A 821 9.89 -9.75 -58.13
N ASN A 822 10.77 -8.75 -58.27
CA ASN A 822 12.20 -8.93 -58.50
C ASN A 822 13.03 -7.71 -58.03
N VAL A 823 13.45 -7.78 -56.76
CA VAL A 823 14.29 -6.82 -55.99
C VAL A 823 15.55 -6.36 -56.75
N THR A 824 16.01 -7.09 -57.77
CA THR A 824 17.18 -6.71 -58.58
C THR A 824 16.87 -5.75 -59.75
N SER A 825 15.59 -5.41 -59.97
CA SER A 825 15.15 -4.57 -61.11
C SER A 825 15.17 -3.06 -60.81
N SER A 826 15.03 -2.68 -59.54
CA SER A 826 14.99 -1.30 -59.03
C SER A 826 16.22 -0.45 -59.41
N PRO A 827 16.04 0.77 -59.97
CA PRO A 827 17.13 1.56 -60.55
C PRO A 827 18.13 2.10 -59.51
N TYR A 828 17.74 2.17 -58.23
CA TYR A 828 18.62 2.63 -57.15
C TYR A 828 19.84 1.73 -56.93
N HIS A 829 19.75 0.44 -57.26
CA HIS A 829 20.85 -0.50 -57.05
C HIS A 829 22.02 -0.35 -58.04
N ARG A 830 21.97 0.60 -58.99
CA ARG A 830 22.90 0.67 -60.14
C ARG A 830 23.82 1.89 -60.25
N SER A 831 24.09 2.65 -59.18
CA SER A 831 24.99 3.83 -59.28
C SER A 831 25.90 4.16 -58.08
N LYS A 832 26.72 3.20 -57.62
CA LYS A 832 28.04 3.54 -57.04
C LYS A 832 29.09 2.44 -57.22
N LYS A 833 29.83 2.53 -58.32
CA LYS A 833 30.97 1.65 -58.62
C LYS A 833 32.26 2.22 -58.02
N GLU A 834 33.24 1.35 -57.80
CA GLU A 834 34.53 1.67 -57.18
C GLU A 834 35.28 2.79 -57.89
N THR A 835 35.85 3.74 -57.12
CA THR A 835 37.03 4.52 -57.53
C THR A 835 37.94 4.77 -56.32
N ASP A 836 39.21 4.40 -56.47
CA ASP A 836 40.39 4.71 -55.64
C ASP A 836 40.29 4.71 -54.10
N LEU A 837 40.44 3.52 -53.51
CA LEU A 837 41.20 3.33 -52.27
C LEU A 837 42.12 2.10 -52.37
N SER A 838 43.18 2.19 -53.18
CA SER A 838 44.31 1.23 -53.10
C SER A 838 45.65 1.93 -53.38
N LYS A 839 46.68 1.63 -52.58
CA LYS A 839 48.03 2.25 -52.60
C LYS A 839 47.96 3.76 -52.25
N ASP A 840 48.25 4.19 -51.02
CA ASP A 840 49.40 3.79 -50.21
C ASP A 840 49.08 3.81 -48.70
N SER A 841 49.36 2.69 -48.03
CA SER A 841 49.73 2.69 -46.62
C SER A 841 50.59 1.47 -46.30
N SER A 842 51.84 1.72 -45.93
CA SER A 842 52.59 0.78 -45.08
C SER A 842 51.76 0.48 -43.81
N GLN A 843 51.77 -0.78 -43.35
CA GLN A 843 51.05 -1.18 -42.14
C GLN A 843 51.65 -0.50 -40.91
N LYS A 844 51.14 0.68 -40.56
CA LYS A 844 51.48 1.36 -39.30
C LYS A 844 51.10 0.45 -38.15
N THR A 845 52.04 0.17 -37.24
CA THR A 845 51.74 -0.68 -36.09
C THR A 845 50.78 0.04 -35.15
N LEU A 846 50.09 -0.70 -34.28
CA LEU A 846 49.28 -0.10 -33.20
C LEU A 846 50.08 0.91 -32.37
N SER A 847 51.38 0.66 -32.17
CA SER A 847 52.29 1.58 -31.47
C SER A 847 52.52 2.89 -32.21
N ASP A 848 52.40 2.92 -33.54
CA ASP A 848 52.60 4.13 -34.35
C ASP A 848 51.30 4.92 -34.48
N ILE A 849 50.18 4.25 -34.70
CA ILE A 849 48.83 4.84 -34.66
C ILE A 849 48.59 5.55 -33.31
N LEU A 850 48.99 4.94 -32.20
CA LEU A 850 48.86 5.53 -30.86
C LEU A 850 49.85 6.68 -30.58
N LYS A 851 50.98 6.79 -31.29
CA LYS A 851 51.88 7.97 -31.23
C LYS A 851 51.29 9.14 -32.01
N GLU A 852 50.80 8.86 -33.22
CA GLU A 852 50.19 9.84 -34.13
C GLU A 852 48.84 10.35 -33.62
N LYS A 853 48.18 9.58 -32.73
CA LYS A 853 46.84 9.82 -32.18
C LYS A 853 45.73 9.79 -33.24
N ASP A 854 45.94 9.10 -34.35
CA ASP A 854 44.94 8.96 -35.40
C ASP A 854 43.79 8.05 -34.92
N THR A 855 42.68 8.68 -34.54
CA THR A 855 41.47 7.98 -34.08
C THR A 855 40.73 7.26 -35.21
N LYS A 856 40.89 7.68 -36.48
CA LYS A 856 40.29 6.99 -37.64
C LYS A 856 41.06 5.72 -37.95
N ALA A 857 42.39 5.80 -38.08
CA ALA A 857 43.24 4.63 -38.27
C ALA A 857 43.12 3.66 -37.09
N LEU A 858 43.02 4.14 -35.85
CA LEU A 858 42.78 3.28 -34.69
C LEU A 858 41.41 2.58 -34.74
N SER A 859 40.34 3.29 -35.12
CA SER A 859 39.03 2.66 -35.24
C SER A 859 38.97 1.62 -36.36
N ALA A 860 39.70 1.82 -37.45
CA ALA A 860 39.86 0.82 -38.52
C ALA A 860 40.68 -0.39 -38.03
N HIS A 861 41.80 -0.16 -37.34
CA HIS A 861 42.66 -1.21 -36.81
C HIS A 861 41.94 -2.07 -35.75
N LEU A 862 41.15 -1.46 -34.86
CA LEU A 862 40.32 -2.19 -33.90
C LEU A 862 39.22 -2.99 -34.60
N LYS A 863 38.54 -2.43 -35.63
CA LYS A 863 37.53 -3.16 -36.41
C LYS A 863 38.12 -4.34 -37.18
N GLU A 864 39.33 -4.22 -37.70
CA GLU A 864 40.05 -5.35 -38.32
C GLU A 864 40.44 -6.41 -37.27
N GLY A 865 40.92 -5.98 -36.10
CA GLY A 865 41.21 -6.86 -34.96
C GLY A 865 40.00 -7.64 -34.46
N MET A 866 38.77 -7.12 -34.62
CA MET A 866 37.55 -7.86 -34.25
C MET A 866 37.34 -9.16 -35.04
N LYS A 867 37.94 -9.30 -36.23
CA LYS A 867 37.88 -10.56 -37.00
C LYS A 867 38.54 -11.72 -36.27
N GLU A 868 39.55 -11.46 -35.43
CA GLU A 868 40.18 -12.49 -34.59
C GLU A 868 39.20 -13.14 -33.61
N TYR A 869 38.15 -12.42 -33.17
CA TYR A 869 37.15 -12.92 -32.23
C TYR A 869 36.15 -13.94 -32.85
N THR A 870 36.21 -14.21 -34.16
CA THR A 870 35.50 -15.34 -34.78
C THR A 870 36.10 -16.71 -34.40
N LYS A 871 37.27 -16.72 -33.75
CA LYS A 871 37.91 -17.91 -33.18
C LYS A 871 37.54 -18.05 -31.70
N SER A 872 37.01 -19.22 -31.32
CA SER A 872 36.44 -19.46 -29.99
C SER A 872 37.37 -19.09 -28.83
N ASP A 873 38.67 -19.45 -28.90
CA ASP A 873 39.64 -19.08 -27.85
C ASP A 873 39.83 -17.57 -27.71
N GLN A 874 39.82 -16.84 -28.83
CA GLN A 874 39.98 -15.38 -28.82
C GLN A 874 38.69 -14.70 -28.33
N TYR A 875 37.52 -15.31 -28.58
CA TYR A 875 36.24 -14.90 -28.02
C TYR A 875 36.16 -15.14 -26.50
N LYS A 876 36.53 -16.34 -26.02
CA LYS A 876 36.62 -16.66 -24.58
C LYS A 876 37.55 -15.70 -23.85
N ASN A 877 38.72 -15.38 -24.42
CA ASN A 877 39.62 -14.37 -23.85
C ASN A 877 38.98 -12.97 -23.80
N PHE A 878 38.20 -12.58 -24.82
CA PHE A 878 37.48 -11.31 -24.85
C PHE A 878 36.37 -11.24 -23.77
N LEU A 879 35.54 -12.28 -23.65
CA LEU A 879 34.51 -12.35 -22.60
C LEU A 879 35.12 -12.43 -21.19
N THR A 880 36.24 -13.14 -21.03
CA THR A 880 36.99 -13.20 -19.76
C THR A 880 37.52 -11.83 -19.36
N ALA A 881 37.95 -11.00 -20.32
CA ALA A 881 38.27 -9.60 -20.04
C ALA A 881 37.00 -8.78 -19.72
N MET A 882 35.89 -9.02 -20.41
CA MET A 882 34.61 -8.33 -20.16
C MET A 882 34.09 -8.58 -18.73
N SER A 883 34.23 -9.80 -18.18
CA SER A 883 33.85 -10.11 -16.78
C SER A 883 34.66 -9.35 -15.72
N LYS A 884 35.89 -8.93 -16.05
CA LYS A 884 36.82 -8.20 -15.16
C LYS A 884 36.80 -6.69 -15.38
N PHE A 885 36.35 -6.25 -16.56
CA PHE A 885 36.36 -4.86 -17.02
C PHE A 885 34.97 -4.40 -17.46
N HIS A 886 33.91 -4.89 -16.83
CA HIS A 886 32.51 -4.62 -17.21
C HIS A 886 32.14 -3.13 -17.25
N ASP A 887 32.83 -2.30 -16.47
CA ASP A 887 32.65 -0.84 -16.44
C ASP A 887 33.35 -0.10 -17.59
N TYR A 888 34.17 -0.80 -18.37
CA TYR A 888 34.77 -0.29 -19.59
C TYR A 888 33.93 -0.67 -20.81
N SER A 889 33.76 0.28 -21.74
CA SER A 889 33.10 0.01 -23.01
C SER A 889 33.87 -1.04 -23.82
N VAL A 890 33.15 -1.79 -24.65
CA VAL A 890 33.68 -2.79 -25.60
C VAL A 890 34.96 -2.29 -26.30
N LYS A 891 34.95 -1.05 -26.82
CA LYS A 891 36.09 -0.46 -27.54
C LYS A 891 37.31 -0.20 -26.64
N ASN A 892 37.12 0.07 -25.35
CA ASN A 892 38.22 0.16 -24.39
C ASN A 892 38.76 -1.22 -24.00
N ILE A 893 37.90 -2.23 -23.80
CA ILE A 893 38.34 -3.61 -23.52
C ILE A 893 39.18 -4.15 -24.69
N GLN A 894 38.70 -3.98 -25.93
CA GLN A 894 39.42 -4.33 -27.16
C GLN A 894 40.78 -3.61 -27.25
N LEU A 895 40.80 -2.29 -27.01
CA LEU A 895 42.02 -1.48 -27.09
C LEU A 895 43.05 -1.87 -26.02
N MET A 896 42.63 -2.26 -24.81
CA MET A 896 43.53 -2.77 -23.78
C MET A 896 44.11 -4.13 -24.17
N LEU A 897 43.28 -5.08 -24.60
CA LEU A 897 43.73 -6.42 -25.07
C LEU A 897 44.68 -6.36 -26.27
N ALA A 898 44.47 -5.40 -27.19
CA ALA A 898 45.34 -5.18 -28.33
C ALA A 898 46.74 -4.64 -27.94
N GLN A 899 46.87 -4.01 -26.76
CA GLN A 899 48.15 -3.53 -26.22
C GLN A 899 48.81 -4.55 -25.26
N ASN A 900 48.01 -5.32 -24.52
CA ASN A 900 48.46 -6.38 -23.61
C ASN A 900 47.36 -7.45 -23.47
N ARG A 901 47.65 -8.70 -23.86
CA ARG A 901 46.68 -9.81 -23.78
C ARG A 901 46.46 -10.33 -22.35
N ASP A 902 47.43 -10.13 -21.45
CA ASP A 902 47.44 -10.70 -20.09
C ASP A 902 46.99 -9.70 -19.00
N ILE A 903 46.09 -8.78 -19.35
CA ILE A 903 45.52 -7.80 -18.40
C ILE A 903 44.64 -8.47 -17.33
N THR A 904 44.67 -7.91 -16.13
CA THR A 904 44.02 -8.47 -14.93
C THR A 904 43.20 -7.44 -14.16
N HIS A 905 43.80 -6.31 -13.78
CA HIS A 905 43.13 -5.20 -13.11
C HIS A 905 43.82 -3.91 -13.54
N VAL A 906 43.08 -2.92 -14.03
CA VAL A 906 43.66 -1.67 -14.59
C VAL A 906 43.10 -0.45 -13.88
N ALA A 907 43.96 0.54 -13.61
CA ALA A 907 43.53 1.83 -13.06
C ALA A 907 44.44 2.97 -13.53
N SER A 908 44.01 4.22 -13.30
CA SER A 908 44.86 5.37 -13.55
C SER A 908 46.03 5.42 -12.56
N TYR A 909 47.14 6.06 -12.93
CA TYR A 909 48.28 6.29 -12.02
C TYR A 909 47.85 7.00 -10.72
N GLN A 910 46.91 7.94 -10.81
CA GLN A 910 46.40 8.67 -9.65
C GLN A 910 45.51 7.77 -8.77
N THR A 911 44.72 6.90 -9.38
CA THR A 911 43.85 5.92 -8.70
C THR A 911 44.68 4.91 -7.92
N TRP A 912 45.66 4.25 -8.56
CA TRP A 912 46.58 3.35 -7.86
C TRP A 912 47.25 4.04 -6.67
N LYS A 913 47.73 5.28 -6.85
CA LYS A 913 48.45 6.02 -5.81
C LYS A 913 47.59 6.55 -4.67
N LYS A 914 46.34 6.94 -4.93
CA LYS A 914 45.47 7.60 -3.92
C LYS A 914 44.49 6.65 -3.24
N GLU A 915 43.96 5.68 -3.97
CA GLU A 915 42.84 4.86 -3.52
C GLU A 915 43.32 3.47 -3.07
N PHE A 916 44.37 2.93 -3.70
CA PHE A 916 44.94 1.61 -3.40
C PHE A 916 46.30 1.63 -2.71
N ASP A 917 46.92 2.81 -2.54
CA ASP A 917 48.26 2.98 -1.95
C ASP A 917 49.33 2.10 -2.66
N ARG A 918 49.27 2.09 -3.99
CA ARG A 918 50.19 1.41 -4.91
C ARG A 918 50.84 2.39 -5.87
N GLN A 919 52.12 2.19 -6.15
CA GLN A 919 52.95 3.01 -7.03
C GLN A 919 53.23 2.26 -8.33
N VAL A 920 53.09 2.91 -9.48
CA VAL A 920 53.52 2.33 -10.77
C VAL A 920 55.04 2.22 -10.79
N GLN A 921 55.56 1.05 -11.17
CA GLN A 921 56.99 0.73 -11.18
C GLN A 921 57.74 1.56 -12.22
N LYS A 922 59.02 1.87 -11.94
CA LYS A 922 59.80 2.82 -12.75
C LYS A 922 60.24 2.21 -14.09
N GLY A 923 59.55 2.62 -15.16
CA GLY A 923 59.84 2.21 -16.55
C GLY A 923 58.64 1.61 -17.27
N GLU A 924 57.56 1.32 -16.53
CA GLU A 924 56.37 0.66 -17.05
C GLU A 924 55.58 1.47 -18.07
N LYS A 925 55.03 0.77 -19.06
CA LYS A 925 54.30 1.37 -20.19
C LYS A 925 52.79 1.30 -19.94
N GLY A 926 52.18 2.44 -19.68
CA GLY A 926 50.73 2.53 -19.47
C GLY A 926 49.93 2.36 -20.77
N LEU A 927 48.88 1.53 -20.69
CA LEU A 927 47.93 1.24 -21.75
C LEU A 927 47.07 2.48 -22.06
N LYS A 928 46.78 2.72 -23.34
CA LYS A 928 45.87 3.77 -23.80
C LYS A 928 44.42 3.29 -23.80
N ILE A 929 43.53 4.18 -23.40
CA ILE A 929 42.06 4.01 -23.44
C ILE A 929 41.42 5.31 -23.92
N PHE A 930 40.21 5.25 -24.48
CA PHE A 930 39.39 6.44 -24.70
C PHE A 930 38.76 6.89 -23.38
N VAL A 931 38.91 8.16 -23.04
CA VAL A 931 38.24 8.80 -21.90
C VAL A 931 37.40 9.99 -22.37
N PRO A 932 36.16 10.15 -21.88
CA PRO A 932 35.34 11.33 -22.19
C PRO A 932 35.91 12.58 -21.52
N VAL A 933 35.69 13.72 -22.17
CA VAL A 933 36.08 15.06 -21.67
C VAL A 933 34.99 16.04 -22.09
N GLN A 934 34.45 16.80 -21.15
CA GLN A 934 33.59 17.92 -21.50
C GLN A 934 34.44 19.07 -22.07
N VAL A 935 34.15 19.48 -23.30
CA VAL A 935 34.81 20.57 -24.00
C VAL A 935 33.78 21.65 -24.26
N LYS A 936 34.04 22.86 -23.76
CA LYS A 936 33.19 24.03 -24.01
C LYS A 936 33.05 24.28 -25.51
N VAL A 937 31.81 24.38 -25.99
CA VAL A 937 31.50 24.78 -27.36
C VAL A 937 31.97 26.22 -27.55
N ARG A 938 32.56 26.50 -28.71
CA ARG A 938 32.94 27.86 -29.08
C ARG A 938 32.28 28.25 -30.40
N ASP A 939 32.02 29.55 -30.56
CA ASP A 939 31.52 30.12 -31.80
C ASP A 939 32.65 30.37 -32.81
N GLU A 940 32.32 31.01 -33.93
CA GLU A 940 33.25 31.33 -35.01
C GLU A 940 34.27 32.41 -34.64
N ASN A 941 33.98 33.23 -33.61
CA ASN A 941 34.90 34.21 -33.04
C ASN A 941 35.81 33.60 -31.95
N GLY A 942 35.51 32.37 -31.51
CA GLY A 942 36.24 31.67 -30.46
C GLY A 942 35.73 31.94 -29.05
N GLU A 943 34.61 32.65 -28.86
CA GLU A 943 33.98 32.84 -27.55
C GLU A 943 33.21 31.58 -27.11
N VAL A 944 32.97 31.41 -25.80
CA VAL A 944 32.25 30.23 -25.29
C VAL A 944 30.76 30.38 -25.58
N LYS A 945 30.23 29.50 -26.43
CA LYS A 945 28.83 29.52 -26.83
C LYS A 945 27.96 29.07 -25.66
N LYS A 946 26.95 29.87 -25.31
CA LYS A 946 26.02 29.63 -24.20
C LYS A 946 24.70 29.07 -24.70
N ASP A 947 24.00 28.34 -23.83
CA ASP A 947 22.60 27.94 -24.02
C ASP A 947 21.64 29.12 -23.73
N GLU A 948 20.33 28.93 -23.97
CA GLU A 948 19.32 29.97 -23.73
C GLU A 948 19.21 30.40 -22.26
N ASN A 949 19.71 29.58 -21.33
CA ASN A 949 19.77 29.86 -19.90
C ASN A 949 21.10 30.55 -19.48
N GLY A 950 21.91 30.98 -20.45
CA GLY A 950 23.16 31.71 -20.23
C GLY A 950 24.33 30.86 -19.72
N LYS A 951 24.16 29.53 -19.64
CA LYS A 951 25.14 28.56 -19.15
C LYS A 951 26.01 28.08 -20.31
N GLU A 952 27.27 27.75 -20.03
CA GLU A 952 28.24 27.39 -21.07
C GLU A 952 27.92 26.02 -21.68
N MET A 953 27.66 25.96 -22.99
CA MET A 953 27.44 24.68 -23.67
C MET A 953 28.72 23.85 -23.68
N THR A 954 28.60 22.56 -23.38
CA THR A 954 29.72 21.61 -23.42
C THR A 954 29.37 20.38 -24.24
N VAL A 955 30.25 20.00 -25.17
CA VAL A 955 30.17 18.73 -25.90
C VAL A 955 31.17 17.72 -25.33
N THR A 956 30.75 16.48 -25.15
CA THR A 956 31.66 15.40 -24.77
C THR A 956 32.53 15.01 -25.96
N ARG A 957 33.85 15.19 -25.84
CA ARG A 957 34.85 14.70 -26.80
C ARG A 957 35.74 13.66 -26.13
N PHE A 958 36.10 12.62 -26.86
CA PHE A 958 36.99 11.57 -26.36
C PHE A 958 38.45 11.92 -26.63
N LYS A 959 39.34 11.64 -25.66
CA LYS A 959 40.81 11.69 -25.83
C LYS A 959 41.44 10.40 -25.31
N PHE A 960 42.73 10.20 -25.59
CA PHE A 960 43.48 9.12 -24.97
C PHE A 960 43.80 9.43 -23.50
N GLY A 961 43.26 8.61 -22.60
CA GLY A 961 43.72 8.45 -21.22
C GLY A 961 44.94 7.53 -21.15
N THR A 962 45.38 7.19 -19.93
CA THR A 962 46.41 6.17 -19.71
C THR A 962 46.17 5.46 -18.37
N VAL A 963 46.13 4.14 -18.41
CA VAL A 963 45.96 3.24 -17.27
C VAL A 963 47.14 2.26 -17.19
N PHE A 964 47.31 1.62 -16.04
CA PHE A 964 48.37 0.64 -15.79
C PHE A 964 47.73 -0.60 -15.17
N ASP A 965 48.21 -1.79 -15.55
CA ASP A 965 47.78 -3.04 -14.91
C ASP A 965 48.42 -3.20 -13.51
N VAL A 966 47.76 -3.91 -12.59
CA VAL A 966 48.27 -4.16 -11.24
C VAL A 966 49.65 -4.83 -11.24
N LYS A 967 49.98 -5.67 -12.24
CA LYS A 967 51.33 -6.27 -12.42
C LYS A 967 52.42 -5.21 -12.62
N GLN A 968 52.07 -4.03 -13.13
CA GLN A 968 52.95 -2.88 -13.35
C GLN A 968 53.10 -1.99 -12.11
N THR A 969 52.61 -2.42 -10.95
CA THR A 969 52.60 -1.64 -9.70
C THR A 969 53.24 -2.39 -8.54
N GLU A 970 53.73 -1.65 -7.56
CA GLU A 970 54.26 -2.13 -6.28
C GLU A 970 53.50 -1.43 -5.13
N GLY A 971 53.39 -2.07 -3.96
CA GLY A 971 52.64 -1.55 -2.82
C GLY A 971 51.76 -2.60 -2.15
N LYS A 972 50.80 -2.15 -1.32
CA LYS A 972 49.88 -3.04 -0.57
C LYS A 972 49.13 -3.99 -1.49
N GLU A 973 48.93 -5.24 -1.05
CA GLU A 973 48.08 -6.19 -1.75
C GLU A 973 46.66 -5.60 -1.95
N LEU A 974 46.05 -5.87 -3.10
CA LEU A 974 44.67 -5.44 -3.33
C LEU A 974 43.74 -6.27 -2.44
N PRO A 975 42.64 -5.68 -1.94
CA PRO A 975 41.58 -6.48 -1.33
C PRO A 975 41.10 -7.52 -2.35
N LYS A 976 41.06 -8.80 -1.97
CA LYS A 976 40.46 -9.85 -2.81
C LYS A 976 39.00 -9.45 -3.14
N PRO A 977 38.52 -9.62 -4.38
CA PRO A 977 37.11 -9.41 -4.70
C PRO A 977 36.22 -10.28 -3.80
N ILE A 978 35.16 -9.70 -3.24
CA ILE A 978 34.30 -10.33 -2.21
C ILE A 978 33.51 -11.54 -2.77
N HIS A 979 33.52 -11.74 -4.08
CA HIS A 979 32.70 -12.69 -4.82
C HIS A 979 33.51 -13.60 -5.78
N LEU A 980 34.85 -13.57 -5.75
CA LEU A 980 35.68 -14.48 -6.55
C LEU A 980 35.78 -15.84 -5.83
N LEU A 981 35.03 -16.83 -6.32
CA LEU A 981 34.98 -18.16 -5.73
C LEU A 981 36.17 -19.03 -6.19
N GLU A 982 37.04 -19.39 -5.26
CA GLU A 982 38.15 -20.33 -5.50
C GLU A 982 37.67 -21.77 -5.22
N GLY A 983 37.27 -22.51 -6.27
CA GLY A 983 36.93 -23.94 -6.19
C GLY A 983 35.43 -24.25 -6.24
N SER A 984 34.99 -25.28 -5.50
CA SER A 984 33.60 -25.76 -5.49
C SER A 984 32.66 -24.76 -4.81
N VAL A 985 32.23 -23.77 -5.59
CA VAL A 985 31.26 -22.69 -5.32
C VAL A 985 31.03 -22.40 -3.81
N PRO A 986 32.04 -21.90 -3.05
CA PRO A 986 31.99 -21.84 -1.58
C PRO A 986 31.02 -20.81 -0.97
N ASP A 987 30.03 -20.35 -1.75
CA ASP A 987 29.00 -19.37 -1.41
C ASP A 987 27.71 -19.63 -2.25
N TYR A 988 27.55 -20.85 -2.80
CA TYR A 988 26.49 -21.22 -3.77
C TYR A 988 25.10 -20.80 -3.30
N GLU A 989 24.74 -21.12 -2.06
CA GLU A 989 23.43 -20.78 -1.53
C GLU A 989 23.14 -19.28 -1.57
N ASN A 990 24.12 -18.43 -1.21
CA ASN A 990 23.91 -16.99 -1.19
C ASN A 990 23.89 -16.40 -2.61
N LEU A 991 24.74 -16.90 -3.51
CA LEU A 991 24.72 -16.53 -4.92
C LEU A 991 23.39 -16.94 -5.58
N TYR A 992 22.96 -18.19 -5.40
CA TYR A 992 21.67 -18.70 -5.90
C TYR A 992 20.49 -17.91 -5.32
N ARG A 993 20.47 -17.62 -4.01
CA ARG A 993 19.44 -16.78 -3.37
C ARG A 993 19.41 -15.38 -3.96
N ALA A 994 20.56 -14.74 -4.17
CA ALA A 994 20.67 -13.42 -4.78
C ALA A 994 20.19 -13.42 -6.23
N THR A 995 20.65 -14.36 -7.06
CA THR A 995 20.23 -14.52 -8.46
C THR A 995 18.73 -14.84 -8.58
N ARG A 996 18.20 -15.72 -7.73
CA ARG A 996 16.76 -16.04 -7.68
C ARG A 996 15.94 -14.80 -7.32
N GLN A 997 16.41 -13.99 -6.37
CA GLN A 997 15.74 -12.71 -6.04
C GLN A 997 15.80 -11.74 -7.21
N VAL A 998 16.94 -11.60 -7.92
CA VAL A 998 17.05 -10.73 -9.10
C VAL A 998 16.09 -11.16 -10.23
N SER A 999 15.83 -12.46 -10.38
CA SER A 999 14.82 -12.96 -11.33
C SER A 999 13.40 -12.58 -10.89
N LEU A 1000 13.07 -12.80 -9.61
CA LEU A 1000 11.77 -12.43 -9.03
C LEU A 1000 11.51 -10.91 -9.07
N ASP A 1001 12.54 -10.10 -8.81
CA ASP A 1001 12.53 -8.63 -8.94
C ASP A 1001 12.26 -8.16 -10.38
N ASN A 1002 12.46 -9.02 -11.39
CA ASN A 1002 12.11 -8.76 -12.79
C ASN A 1002 10.74 -9.38 -13.17
N HIS A 1003 9.97 -9.91 -12.21
CA HIS A 1003 8.72 -10.66 -12.41
C HIS A 1003 8.87 -11.99 -13.20
N VAL A 1004 10.06 -12.61 -13.13
CA VAL A 1004 10.37 -13.90 -13.77
C VAL A 1004 10.56 -14.97 -12.68
N PRO A 1005 9.53 -15.75 -12.32
CA PRO A 1005 9.66 -16.83 -11.34
C PRO A 1005 10.54 -17.97 -11.86
N ILE A 1006 11.22 -18.66 -10.94
CA ILE A 1006 12.06 -19.83 -11.23
C ILE A 1006 11.43 -21.07 -10.60
N SER A 1007 11.19 -22.09 -11.41
CA SER A 1007 10.63 -23.38 -11.02
C SER A 1007 11.58 -24.53 -11.42
N PHE A 1008 11.49 -25.66 -10.70
CA PHE A 1008 12.12 -26.92 -11.12
C PHE A 1008 11.01 -27.86 -11.59
N LYS A 1009 11.19 -28.49 -12.74
CA LYS A 1009 10.22 -29.45 -13.33
C LYS A 1009 10.96 -30.53 -14.12
N ALA A 1010 10.35 -31.70 -14.28
CA ALA A 1010 10.83 -32.73 -15.20
C ALA A 1010 10.73 -32.26 -16.67
N ILE A 1011 11.87 -32.02 -17.31
CA ILE A 1011 11.98 -31.62 -18.73
C ILE A 1011 12.19 -32.88 -19.60
N LYS A 1012 11.59 -32.91 -20.80
CA LYS A 1012 11.78 -34.00 -21.77
C LYS A 1012 13.00 -33.72 -22.66
N GLY A 1013 13.96 -34.64 -22.68
CA GLY A 1013 15.20 -34.53 -23.46
C GLY A 1013 16.38 -34.01 -22.64
N ASP A 1014 17.50 -33.73 -23.30
CA ASP A 1014 18.79 -33.48 -22.64
C ASP A 1014 18.95 -32.06 -22.06
N ALA A 1015 18.00 -31.15 -22.34
CA ALA A 1015 18.02 -29.76 -21.89
C ALA A 1015 18.18 -29.61 -20.37
N ASN A 1016 18.91 -28.58 -19.94
CA ASN A 1016 19.15 -28.28 -18.52
C ASN A 1016 18.15 -27.24 -17.96
N GLY A 1017 17.49 -26.49 -18.83
CA GLY A 1017 16.45 -25.51 -18.51
C GLY A 1017 15.79 -24.98 -19.79
N TYR A 1018 14.84 -24.06 -19.61
CA TYR A 1018 14.36 -23.12 -20.65
C TYR A 1018 13.62 -21.95 -19.99
N TYR A 1019 13.65 -20.78 -20.64
CA TYR A 1019 12.70 -19.68 -20.38
C TYR A 1019 11.42 -19.85 -21.22
N ASN A 1020 10.25 -19.68 -20.59
CA ASN A 1020 8.95 -19.76 -21.26
C ASN A 1020 8.40 -18.37 -21.60
N LEU A 1021 8.15 -18.11 -22.88
CA LEU A 1021 7.59 -16.85 -23.38
C LEU A 1021 6.15 -16.58 -22.92
N GLU A 1022 5.34 -17.63 -22.79
CA GLU A 1022 3.90 -17.53 -22.47
C GLU A 1022 3.67 -17.30 -20.99
N THR A 1023 4.29 -18.12 -20.12
CA THR A 1023 4.12 -18.02 -18.66
C THR A 1023 5.15 -17.09 -17.99
N ARG A 1024 6.14 -16.60 -18.74
CA ARG A 1024 7.27 -15.77 -18.26
C ARG A 1024 8.06 -16.40 -17.10
N GLU A 1025 8.08 -17.73 -17.00
CA GLU A 1025 8.87 -18.45 -16.00
C GLU A 1025 10.20 -18.98 -16.56
N ILE A 1026 11.20 -19.14 -15.70
CA ILE A 1026 12.38 -19.96 -15.96
C ILE A 1026 12.13 -21.35 -15.37
N VAL A 1027 12.21 -22.38 -16.21
CA VAL A 1027 12.14 -23.78 -15.79
C VAL A 1027 13.55 -24.37 -15.79
N ILE A 1028 13.99 -24.91 -14.66
CA ILE A 1028 15.24 -25.67 -14.54
C ILE A 1028 14.92 -27.17 -14.50
N ALA A 1029 15.75 -27.99 -15.15
CA ALA A 1029 15.56 -29.43 -15.20
C ALA A 1029 15.67 -30.06 -13.80
N GLU A 1030 14.63 -30.79 -13.39
CA GLU A 1030 14.60 -31.59 -12.16
C GLU A 1030 15.42 -32.88 -12.33
N LYS A 1031 16.74 -32.74 -12.44
CA LYS A 1031 17.73 -33.81 -12.55
C LYS A 1031 18.98 -33.47 -11.73
N GLN A 1032 19.76 -34.48 -11.34
CA GLN A 1032 21.03 -34.23 -10.64
C GLN A 1032 22.00 -33.46 -11.56
N MET A 1033 22.27 -32.21 -11.19
CA MET A 1033 23.22 -31.30 -11.82
C MET A 1033 24.13 -30.71 -10.74
N SER A 1034 25.36 -30.32 -11.10
CA SER A 1034 26.24 -29.62 -10.17
C SER A 1034 25.74 -28.20 -9.91
N GLU A 1035 26.07 -27.64 -8.75
CA GLU A 1035 25.79 -26.24 -8.37
C GLU A 1035 26.24 -25.26 -9.46
N ALA A 1036 27.45 -25.48 -9.99
CA ALA A 1036 28.01 -24.73 -11.11
C ALA A 1036 27.13 -24.83 -12.37
N GLN A 1037 26.64 -26.03 -12.72
CA GLN A 1037 25.74 -26.20 -13.88
C GLN A 1037 24.38 -25.53 -13.68
N ILE A 1038 23.83 -25.58 -12.46
CA ILE A 1038 22.58 -24.88 -12.12
C ILE A 1038 22.76 -23.36 -12.31
N MET A 1039 23.87 -22.78 -11.84
CA MET A 1039 24.15 -21.36 -12.06
C MET A 1039 24.39 -21.01 -13.53
N LYS A 1040 25.17 -21.83 -14.28
CA LYS A 1040 25.40 -21.65 -15.73
C LYS A 1040 24.08 -21.57 -16.50
N THR A 1041 23.18 -22.53 -16.27
CA THR A 1041 21.85 -22.57 -16.88
C THR A 1041 21.00 -21.40 -16.41
N LEU A 1042 20.96 -21.10 -15.10
CA LEU A 1042 20.15 -19.99 -14.58
C LEU A 1042 20.55 -18.64 -15.18
N PHE A 1043 21.85 -18.33 -15.34
CA PHE A 1043 22.29 -17.11 -16.00
C PHE A 1043 21.93 -17.05 -17.49
N HIS A 1044 21.91 -18.20 -18.18
CA HIS A 1044 21.52 -18.32 -19.59
C HIS A 1044 20.01 -18.08 -19.77
N GLU A 1045 19.15 -18.75 -19.00
CA GLU A 1045 17.70 -18.48 -19.04
C GLU A 1045 17.36 -17.06 -18.57
N MET A 1046 18.12 -16.51 -17.62
CA MET A 1046 17.99 -15.10 -17.23
C MET A 1046 18.42 -14.12 -18.32
N ALA A 1047 19.33 -14.49 -19.23
CA ALA A 1047 19.63 -13.66 -20.40
C ALA A 1047 18.49 -13.72 -21.43
N HIS A 1048 17.97 -14.91 -21.73
CA HIS A 1048 16.77 -15.08 -22.58
C HIS A 1048 15.57 -14.30 -22.05
N SER A 1049 15.27 -14.39 -20.74
CA SER A 1049 14.15 -13.65 -20.12
C SER A 1049 14.31 -12.12 -20.10
N ARG A 1050 15.50 -11.60 -20.39
CA ARG A 1050 15.82 -10.16 -20.30
C ARG A 1050 16.07 -9.50 -21.66
N LEU A 1051 16.40 -10.27 -22.69
CA LEU A 1051 16.63 -9.77 -24.06
C LEU A 1051 15.59 -10.30 -25.07
N HIS A 1052 15.06 -11.50 -24.84
CA HIS A 1052 14.24 -12.25 -25.81
C HIS A 1052 12.83 -12.53 -25.29
N HIS A 1053 12.31 -11.68 -24.39
CA HIS A 1053 11.00 -11.87 -23.72
C HIS A 1053 9.78 -11.56 -24.60
N GLN A 1054 9.98 -11.29 -25.89
CA GLN A 1054 8.98 -10.93 -26.88
C GLN A 1054 9.52 -11.23 -28.29
N ALA A 1055 8.70 -11.10 -29.33
CA ALA A 1055 9.15 -11.26 -30.71
C ALA A 1055 10.14 -10.14 -31.08
N ASP A 1056 11.44 -10.47 -31.07
CA ASP A 1056 12.51 -9.63 -31.60
C ASP A 1056 12.93 -10.10 -33.02
N GLY A 1057 13.66 -9.25 -33.74
CA GLY A 1057 14.14 -9.54 -35.09
C GLY A 1057 15.39 -10.42 -35.17
N PHE A 1058 15.89 -10.96 -34.05
CA PHE A 1058 17.11 -11.78 -34.05
C PHE A 1058 16.82 -13.22 -34.46
N THR A 1059 17.77 -13.81 -35.19
CA THR A 1059 17.76 -15.26 -35.46
C THR A 1059 18.06 -16.07 -34.19
N THR A 1060 17.62 -17.33 -34.13
CA THR A 1060 17.90 -18.22 -32.99
C THR A 1060 19.40 -18.28 -32.65
N VAL A 1061 20.28 -18.30 -33.67
CA VAL A 1061 21.74 -18.35 -33.48
C VAL A 1061 22.27 -17.09 -32.79
N GLU A 1062 21.66 -15.93 -33.03
CA GLU A 1062 22.01 -14.68 -32.35
C GLU A 1062 21.49 -14.64 -30.91
N ARG A 1063 20.27 -15.15 -30.66
CA ARG A 1063 19.73 -15.26 -29.29
C ARG A 1063 20.59 -16.17 -28.43
N GLU A 1064 20.95 -17.34 -28.94
CA GLU A 1064 21.90 -18.24 -28.26
C GLU A 1064 23.28 -17.60 -28.08
N LEU A 1065 23.79 -16.84 -29.07
CA LEU A 1065 25.04 -16.09 -28.90
C LEU A 1065 24.98 -15.07 -27.76
N GLN A 1066 23.90 -14.29 -27.67
CA GLN A 1066 23.72 -13.33 -26.57
C GLN A 1066 23.64 -14.06 -25.22
N ALA A 1067 22.77 -15.07 -25.12
CA ALA A 1067 22.52 -15.79 -23.88
C ALA A 1067 23.71 -16.62 -23.38
N GLU A 1068 24.39 -17.39 -24.24
CA GLU A 1068 25.61 -18.14 -23.88
C GLU A 1068 26.74 -17.18 -23.45
N SER A 1069 26.90 -16.05 -24.16
CA SER A 1069 27.96 -15.08 -23.85
C SER A 1069 27.73 -14.32 -22.54
N ILE A 1070 26.48 -13.91 -22.26
CA ILE A 1070 26.13 -13.27 -20.99
C ILE A 1070 26.32 -14.25 -19.84
N ALA A 1071 25.83 -15.50 -19.98
CA ALA A 1071 26.04 -16.54 -18.98
C ALA A 1071 27.53 -16.80 -18.71
N TYR A 1072 28.37 -16.86 -19.75
CA TYR A 1072 29.83 -16.98 -19.61
C TYR A 1072 30.44 -15.80 -18.85
N VAL A 1073 30.07 -14.56 -19.17
CA VAL A 1073 30.62 -13.35 -18.53
C VAL A 1073 30.24 -13.30 -17.04
N VAL A 1074 28.96 -13.55 -16.73
CA VAL A 1074 28.44 -13.53 -15.35
C VAL A 1074 29.01 -14.69 -14.52
N ALA A 1075 29.08 -15.91 -15.08
CA ALA A 1075 29.72 -17.05 -14.42
C ALA A 1075 31.21 -16.81 -14.14
N SER A 1076 31.94 -16.26 -15.12
CA SER A 1076 33.38 -15.95 -14.98
C SER A 1076 33.65 -14.86 -13.94
N HIS A 1077 32.72 -13.92 -13.74
CA HIS A 1077 32.83 -12.89 -12.70
C HIS A 1077 32.76 -13.49 -11.28
N TYR A 1078 31.81 -14.41 -11.06
CA TYR A 1078 31.66 -15.13 -9.79
C TYR A 1078 32.63 -16.30 -9.59
N GLY A 1079 33.62 -16.47 -10.48
CA GLY A 1079 34.63 -17.54 -10.37
C GLY A 1079 34.12 -18.95 -10.65
N ILE A 1080 32.92 -19.10 -11.24
CA ILE A 1080 32.40 -20.40 -11.67
C ILE A 1080 33.20 -20.87 -12.88
N ASP A 1081 33.58 -22.16 -12.92
CA ASP A 1081 34.38 -22.73 -14.01
C ASP A 1081 33.65 -22.66 -15.36
N THR A 1082 34.17 -21.86 -16.29
CA THR A 1082 33.62 -21.65 -17.64
C THR A 1082 34.39 -22.40 -18.74
N SER A 1083 35.22 -23.38 -18.39
CA SER A 1083 35.97 -24.21 -19.35
C SER A 1083 35.09 -24.86 -20.43
N ASP A 1084 33.96 -25.45 -20.02
CA ASP A 1084 33.05 -26.25 -20.87
C ASP A 1084 32.32 -25.48 -21.99
N TYR A 1085 32.15 -24.17 -21.87
CA TYR A 1085 31.42 -23.35 -22.85
C TYR A 1085 32.04 -23.45 -24.26
N SER A 1086 31.25 -23.41 -25.34
CA SER A 1086 31.81 -23.63 -26.68
C SER A 1086 31.04 -22.93 -27.80
N PHE A 1087 31.46 -21.70 -28.09
CA PHE A 1087 30.98 -20.83 -29.18
C PHE A 1087 31.37 -21.33 -30.60
N ALA A 1088 31.14 -22.62 -30.90
CA ALA A 1088 31.61 -23.28 -32.13
C ALA A 1088 30.98 -22.68 -33.41
N TYR A 1089 29.76 -22.15 -33.29
CA TYR A 1089 29.01 -21.53 -34.38
C TYR A 1089 29.57 -20.16 -34.83
N LEU A 1090 30.44 -19.51 -34.04
CA LEU A 1090 31.14 -18.28 -34.48
C LEU A 1090 32.03 -18.50 -35.72
N HIS A 1091 32.41 -19.74 -36.03
CA HIS A 1091 33.20 -20.04 -37.22
C HIS A 1091 32.44 -19.82 -38.54
N SER A 1092 31.12 -20.02 -38.59
CA SER A 1092 30.36 -19.73 -39.82
C SER A 1092 30.25 -18.23 -40.10
N TRP A 1093 30.21 -17.41 -39.05
CA TRP A 1093 30.16 -15.95 -39.15
C TRP A 1093 31.41 -15.33 -39.78
N SER A 1094 32.54 -16.06 -39.82
CA SER A 1094 33.81 -15.57 -40.35
C SER A 1094 33.86 -15.38 -41.88
N GLN A 1095 32.93 -15.99 -42.62
CA GLN A 1095 33.02 -16.07 -44.09
C GLN A 1095 32.30 -14.95 -44.86
N ASP A 1096 31.43 -14.17 -44.20
CA ASP A 1096 30.66 -13.09 -44.85
C ASP A 1096 31.14 -11.70 -44.41
N GLN A 1097 31.07 -10.70 -45.28
CA GLN A 1097 31.46 -9.32 -44.98
C GLN A 1097 30.37 -8.49 -44.29
N GLN A 1098 29.08 -8.86 -44.39
CA GLN A 1098 28.01 -8.10 -43.72
C GLN A 1098 28.00 -8.32 -42.20
N ASN A 1099 28.14 -9.57 -41.75
CA ASN A 1099 28.10 -10.02 -40.34
C ASN A 1099 29.04 -9.28 -39.35
N TYR A 1100 30.04 -8.55 -39.86
CA TYR A 1100 30.96 -7.76 -39.04
C TYR A 1100 30.38 -6.45 -38.50
N SER A 1101 29.25 -5.96 -39.04
CA SER A 1101 28.50 -4.87 -38.40
C SER A 1101 27.84 -5.37 -37.12
N ASP A 1102 27.22 -6.55 -37.23
CA ASP A 1102 26.36 -7.13 -36.21
C ASP A 1102 27.18 -7.58 -35.00
N LEU A 1103 28.37 -8.15 -35.20
CA LEU A 1103 29.26 -8.49 -34.08
C LEU A 1103 29.65 -7.27 -33.20
N GLU A 1104 29.70 -6.04 -33.72
CA GLU A 1104 29.89 -4.83 -32.88
C GLU A 1104 28.60 -4.37 -32.18
N ALA A 1105 27.42 -4.77 -32.66
CA ALA A 1105 26.15 -4.55 -31.96
C ALA A 1105 25.93 -5.61 -30.87
N GLN A 1106 26.03 -6.90 -31.25
CA GLN A 1106 25.94 -8.08 -30.38
C GLN A 1106 26.84 -7.94 -29.14
N LEU A 1107 28.13 -7.59 -29.31
CA LEU A 1107 29.05 -7.41 -28.18
C LEU A 1107 28.70 -6.22 -27.26
N LYS A 1108 27.97 -5.20 -27.72
CA LYS A 1108 27.48 -4.11 -26.84
C LYS A 1108 26.28 -4.55 -26.02
N VAL A 1109 25.36 -5.31 -26.61
CA VAL A 1109 24.22 -5.90 -25.89
C VAL A 1109 24.75 -6.81 -24.79
N ILE A 1110 25.66 -7.72 -25.13
CA ILE A 1110 26.33 -8.62 -24.16
C ILE A 1110 27.01 -7.83 -23.04
N GLN A 1111 27.78 -6.78 -23.33
CA GLN A 1111 28.48 -5.99 -22.29
C GLN A 1111 27.52 -5.20 -21.39
N SER A 1112 26.51 -4.55 -21.97
CA SER A 1112 25.55 -3.75 -21.21
C SER A 1112 24.64 -4.60 -20.32
N GLU A 1113 24.14 -5.72 -20.82
CA GLU A 1113 23.24 -6.58 -20.05
C GLU A 1113 24.00 -7.47 -19.05
N SER A 1114 25.22 -7.94 -19.37
CA SER A 1114 26.07 -8.61 -18.38
C SER A 1114 26.38 -7.68 -17.20
N LYS A 1115 26.78 -6.42 -17.46
CA LYS A 1115 27.02 -5.42 -16.41
C LYS A 1115 25.77 -5.23 -15.54
N ARG A 1116 24.61 -5.01 -16.16
CA ARG A 1116 23.33 -4.81 -15.46
C ARG A 1116 22.89 -6.01 -14.63
N MET A 1117 23.17 -7.23 -15.10
CA MET A 1117 22.91 -8.47 -14.36
C MET A 1117 23.85 -8.62 -13.16
N MET A 1118 25.16 -8.37 -13.35
CA MET A 1118 26.16 -8.42 -12.26
C MET A 1118 25.85 -7.36 -11.19
N GLU A 1119 25.64 -6.09 -11.56
CA GLU A 1119 25.30 -5.02 -10.61
C GLU A 1119 24.05 -5.34 -9.76
N LYS A 1120 23.01 -5.94 -10.35
CA LYS A 1120 21.83 -6.39 -9.60
C LYS A 1120 22.16 -7.53 -8.64
N ILE A 1121 22.91 -8.54 -9.08
CA ILE A 1121 23.24 -9.71 -8.27
C ILE A 1121 24.19 -9.31 -7.12
N ASP A 1122 25.19 -8.48 -7.37
CA ASP A 1122 26.14 -7.98 -6.35
C ASP A 1122 25.43 -7.22 -5.23
N VAL A 1123 24.49 -6.32 -5.58
CA VAL A 1123 23.67 -5.60 -4.59
C VAL A 1123 22.88 -6.59 -3.72
N ARG A 1124 22.20 -7.56 -4.32
CA ARG A 1124 21.46 -8.60 -3.57
C ARG A 1124 22.41 -9.51 -2.77
N LEU A 1125 23.61 -9.78 -3.27
CA LEU A 1125 24.58 -10.67 -2.63
C LEU A 1125 25.25 -10.01 -1.42
N GLU A 1126 25.54 -8.70 -1.45
CA GLU A 1126 26.01 -7.98 -0.25
C GLU A 1126 24.86 -7.70 0.73
N GLU A 1127 23.60 -7.53 0.28
CA GLU A 1127 22.43 -7.57 1.18
C GLU A 1127 22.33 -8.92 1.93
N VAL A 1128 22.58 -10.04 1.25
CA VAL A 1128 22.60 -11.37 1.87
C VAL A 1128 23.80 -11.54 2.81
N LYS A 1129 25.02 -11.12 2.40
CA LYS A 1129 26.23 -11.21 3.23
C LYS A 1129 26.19 -10.31 4.46
N THR A 1130 25.60 -9.12 4.38
CA THR A 1130 25.42 -8.24 5.54
C THR A 1130 24.36 -8.76 6.51
N LYS A 1131 23.29 -9.40 6.01
CA LYS A 1131 22.31 -10.15 6.83
C LYS A 1131 22.96 -11.37 7.52
N SER A 1132 23.74 -12.19 6.80
CA SER A 1132 24.45 -13.35 7.35
C SER A 1132 25.43 -12.97 8.48
N LYS A 1133 26.30 -11.97 8.25
CA LYS A 1133 27.25 -11.48 9.27
C LYS A 1133 26.57 -10.93 10.54
N PHE A 1134 25.27 -10.61 10.49
CA PHE A 1134 24.49 -10.28 11.69
C PHE A 1134 23.95 -11.52 12.40
N ALA A 1135 23.49 -12.54 11.66
CA ALA A 1135 23.11 -13.83 12.21
C ALA A 1135 24.28 -14.52 12.91
N ASP A 1136 25.45 -14.63 12.29
CA ASP A 1136 26.65 -15.26 12.90
C ASP A 1136 27.11 -14.52 14.17
N LYS A 1137 26.92 -13.20 14.20
CA LYS A 1137 27.24 -12.31 15.33
C LYS A 1137 26.14 -12.25 16.40
N LEU A 1138 24.99 -12.87 16.13
CA LEU A 1138 23.95 -13.18 17.10
C LEU A 1138 24.17 -14.60 17.65
N GLN A 1139 24.40 -15.58 16.78
CA GLN A 1139 24.77 -16.97 17.08
C GLN A 1139 25.95 -17.04 18.06
N SER A 1140 27.10 -16.44 17.70
CA SER A 1140 28.29 -16.39 18.55
C SER A 1140 28.12 -15.55 19.83
N LYS A 1141 27.06 -14.74 19.95
CA LYS A 1141 26.68 -14.07 21.21
C LYS A 1141 25.76 -14.95 22.06
N LEU A 1142 24.89 -15.74 21.45
CA LEU A 1142 24.06 -16.74 22.13
C LEU A 1142 24.93 -17.86 22.69
N GLU A 1143 25.86 -18.42 21.90
CA GLU A 1143 26.86 -19.40 22.36
C GLU A 1143 27.75 -18.86 23.50
N LYS A 1144 28.11 -17.58 23.44
CA LYS A 1144 28.88 -16.92 24.51
C LYS A 1144 28.02 -16.67 25.76
N ALA A 1145 26.76 -16.26 25.60
CA ALA A 1145 25.82 -16.14 26.71
C ALA A 1145 25.49 -17.50 27.34
N GLU A 1146 25.36 -18.57 26.55
CA GLU A 1146 25.21 -19.94 27.03
C GLU A 1146 26.41 -20.40 27.86
N THR A 1147 27.64 -20.17 27.37
CA THR A 1147 28.85 -20.58 28.09
C THR A 1147 29.08 -19.75 29.36
N GLU A 1148 28.82 -18.43 29.33
CA GLU A 1148 28.82 -17.58 30.53
C GLU A 1148 27.71 -17.98 31.52
N THR A 1149 26.53 -18.38 31.04
CA THR A 1149 25.40 -18.85 31.89
C THR A 1149 25.68 -20.23 32.48
N LYS A 1150 26.24 -21.17 31.72
CA LYS A 1150 26.67 -22.50 32.20
C LYS A 1150 27.73 -22.34 33.31
N GLN A 1151 28.71 -21.45 33.11
CA GLN A 1151 29.71 -21.11 34.15
C GLN A 1151 29.07 -20.48 35.39
N ALA A 1152 28.10 -19.56 35.24
CA ALA A 1152 27.39 -18.98 36.37
C ALA A 1152 26.53 -20.00 37.14
N ILE A 1153 25.96 -20.99 36.47
CA ILE A 1153 25.22 -22.11 37.08
C ILE A 1153 26.17 -23.04 37.85
N GLU A 1154 27.36 -23.33 37.32
CA GLU A 1154 28.37 -24.11 38.05
C GLU A 1154 28.94 -23.36 39.27
N GLN A 1155 29.23 -22.07 39.14
CA GLN A 1155 29.64 -21.24 40.29
C GLN A 1155 28.58 -21.27 41.40
N LYS A 1156 27.29 -21.07 41.08
CA LYS A 1156 26.19 -21.18 42.06
C LYS A 1156 26.07 -22.58 42.67
N LYS A 1157 26.36 -23.67 41.93
CA LYS A 1157 26.43 -25.04 42.49
C LYS A 1157 27.59 -25.22 43.48
N VAL A 1158 28.72 -24.55 43.26
CA VAL A 1158 29.88 -24.55 44.19
C VAL A 1158 29.59 -23.71 45.44
N GLU A 1159 29.01 -22.52 45.28
CA GLU A 1159 28.61 -21.65 46.40
C GLU A 1159 27.54 -22.30 47.29
N GLY A 1160 26.52 -22.93 46.69
CA GLY A 1160 25.48 -23.65 47.44
C GLY A 1160 26.03 -24.80 48.31
N LYS A 1161 27.00 -25.58 47.79
CA LYS A 1161 27.72 -26.58 48.60
C LYS A 1161 28.56 -25.96 49.72
N THR A 1162 29.11 -24.77 49.48
CA THR A 1162 29.94 -24.02 50.45
C THR A 1162 29.10 -23.37 51.56
N GLN A 1163 27.82 -23.09 51.32
CA GLN A 1163 26.90 -22.63 52.37
C GLN A 1163 26.36 -23.79 53.24
N MET A 1164 26.02 -24.94 52.65
CA MET A 1164 25.55 -26.10 53.43
C MET A 1164 26.59 -26.61 54.44
N THR A 1165 27.89 -26.53 54.12
CA THR A 1165 28.98 -26.89 55.03
C THR A 1165 29.23 -25.89 56.17
N LYS A 1166 28.55 -24.73 56.19
CA LYS A 1166 28.66 -23.71 57.26
C LYS A 1166 27.48 -23.66 58.23
N LYS A 1167 26.35 -24.33 57.94
CA LYS A 1167 25.15 -24.31 58.80
C LYS A 1167 25.10 -25.40 59.88
N SER A 1168 26.09 -26.29 59.95
CA SER A 1168 26.10 -27.45 60.86
C SER A 1168 26.89 -27.26 62.17
N LEU A 1169 27.47 -26.07 62.43
CA LEU A 1169 28.42 -25.86 63.53
C LEU A 1169 28.25 -24.52 64.29
N THR A 1170 27.26 -24.44 65.18
CA THR A 1170 27.36 -23.68 66.45
C THR A 1170 26.36 -24.21 67.48
N PRO A 1171 26.68 -24.21 68.80
CA PRO A 1171 25.87 -24.91 69.81
C PRO A 1171 24.90 -24.02 70.61
N ARG A 1172 23.91 -24.70 71.20
CA ARG A 1172 22.86 -24.23 72.12
C ARG A 1172 23.43 -23.71 73.46
N LYS A 1173 22.96 -22.54 73.93
CA LYS A 1173 22.84 -22.12 75.36
C LYS A 1173 21.93 -20.88 75.45
N GLU A 1174 20.83 -20.93 76.20
CA GLU A 1174 20.72 -20.47 77.61
C GLU A 1174 20.85 -18.94 77.77
N HIS A 1175 19.75 -18.21 77.57
CA HIS A 1175 18.95 -17.81 78.74
C HIS A 1175 17.47 -17.54 78.39
#